data_AF-A0AAV9BYZ6-F1
#
_entry.id   AF-A0AAV9BYZ6-F1
#
_cell.length_a   1.000
_cell.length_b   1.000
_cell.length_c   1.000
_cell.angle_alpha   90.00
_cell.angle_beta   90.00
_cell.angle_gamma   90.00
#
_symmetry.space_group_name_H-M   'P 1'
#
loop_
_entity.id
_entity.type
_entity.pdbx_description
1 polymer ?
#
loop_
_entity_poly.entity_id
_entity_poly.type
_entity_poly.pdbx_seq_one_letter_code
_entity_poly.pdbx_strand_id
1 'polypeptide(L)'
;MLDVDGLVYSFRNQSELPTPGTPYGGWESTELGGHFVGHYMSATAKMWASTNNDTVYKKMTAVVSALYDCQKKMGTGYLSAFPSELFDRFEQIQPVWAPYYTIHKIMAGLVDQYTFAGNTKALEMVVWMAEYFGNRVQNVIAKYSIERHWASLNEETGGMNDVLYRLYSITGNQKHLILAHLFDKPCFLGMLALQADSLSNFHSNTHIPIVIGAQMRYEVTGDPLYKDLSTFFMNIVNSSHCYATGGTSVSEFWRDPKRLADTLQTENEESCTTYNMLKVSRNLFRWTKDMAYADYYERALTNGVLGIQRGTEPGVMIYMLPLGPGVSKAHTYHGWGTPFNAFWCCYGTGIESFSKLGDSIYFEEEGSSPALYIIQYISSSLKWKSSQVGINQKVETPTSTDPYLRVTLVISADEATGKSSTLKLRIPFWTSLDGAKASLNDQELHIPAPGTFMSITKNWSSNDKIVLQFPMSLRTEAIKDDRREYASIKAILYGPYLLVGLSDGDWDLQTKNTHSLSDFIAPIPSSSYNSQLITLVQPTQNSTQVVIKDSKDTLTMDDFPGPGTKSTVHATFRLIDHSPNNASSTIIGKSVSLEPFDQPGKVVSHQGPNKGLVVVSNANSGRNSMFKFVPGLDGKPESVSLESAGSPGCYVGAVNGGVRLVCRAVGSGENGLVSFVLSGGLSEYHPMSFVAEGEKQNFLLQPLFGLRDESYTAYFNFGV
;
A
#
# COMPACT_ATOMS: atom_id res chain seq x y z
N MET A 1 -5.03 11.81 -16.55
CA MET A 1 -4.43 11.04 -17.67
C MET A 1 -3.30 11.84 -18.29
N LEU A 2 -2.13 11.23 -18.47
CA LEU A 2 -0.93 11.87 -19.02
C LEU A 2 -1.11 12.31 -20.48
N ASP A 3 -0.26 13.23 -20.92
CA ASP A 3 -0.23 13.71 -22.30
C ASP A 3 0.41 12.68 -23.22
N VAL A 4 -0.21 12.44 -24.37
CA VAL A 4 0.26 11.40 -25.31
C VAL A 4 1.59 11.82 -25.93
N ASP A 5 1.68 13.08 -26.35
CA ASP A 5 2.84 13.60 -27.05
C ASP A 5 4.08 13.65 -26.13
N GLY A 6 3.89 13.99 -24.84
CA GLY A 6 4.93 13.85 -23.82
C GLY A 6 5.38 12.41 -23.56
N LEU A 7 4.47 11.44 -23.53
CA LEU A 7 4.80 10.01 -23.34
C LEU A 7 5.66 9.48 -24.51
N VAL A 8 5.32 9.82 -25.76
CA VAL A 8 6.02 9.27 -26.93
C VAL A 8 7.16 10.17 -27.43
N TYR A 9 7.48 11.25 -26.72
CA TYR A 9 8.47 12.25 -27.13
C TYR A 9 9.81 11.61 -27.47
N SER A 10 10.40 10.86 -26.54
CA SER A 10 11.73 10.26 -26.71
C SER A 10 11.76 9.19 -27.81
N PHE A 11 10.67 8.44 -27.99
CA PHE A 11 10.53 7.48 -29.09
C PHE A 11 10.51 8.16 -30.46
N ARG A 12 9.77 9.27 -30.58
CA ARG A 12 9.73 10.08 -31.81
C ARG A 12 11.09 10.69 -32.11
N ASN A 13 11.76 11.22 -31.09
CA ASN A 13 13.12 11.75 -31.23
C ASN A 13 14.09 10.67 -31.74
N GLN A 14 14.06 9.48 -31.14
CA GLN A 14 14.88 8.33 -31.54
C GLN A 14 14.58 7.84 -32.97
N SER A 15 13.37 8.10 -33.48
CA SER A 15 12.90 7.71 -34.80
C SER A 15 12.98 8.84 -35.83
N GLU A 16 13.54 10.01 -35.48
CA GLU A 16 13.59 11.21 -36.32
C GLU A 16 12.20 11.68 -36.80
N LEU A 17 11.18 11.51 -35.97
CA LEU A 17 9.83 12.04 -36.18
C LEU A 17 9.64 13.36 -35.43
N PRO A 18 8.69 14.24 -35.85
CA PRO A 18 8.36 15.45 -35.11
C PRO A 18 7.95 15.13 -33.67
N THR A 19 8.48 15.87 -32.71
CA THR A 19 8.25 15.70 -31.27
C THR A 19 7.39 16.84 -30.69
N PRO A 20 6.08 16.91 -31.00
CA PRO A 20 5.21 17.83 -30.27
C PRO A 20 5.19 17.44 -28.78
N GLY A 21 4.87 18.40 -27.91
CA GLY A 21 4.80 18.18 -26.46
C GLY A 21 6.13 18.42 -25.72
N THR A 22 6.15 18.00 -24.46
CA THR A 22 7.31 18.14 -23.56
C THR A 22 7.63 16.78 -22.96
N PRO A 23 8.90 16.33 -22.97
CA PRO A 23 9.26 15.05 -22.38
C PRO A 23 9.02 15.07 -20.87
N TYR A 24 8.67 13.91 -20.33
CA TYR A 24 8.58 13.71 -18.89
C TYR A 24 9.96 13.61 -18.24
N GLY A 25 10.08 14.08 -16.99
CA GLY A 25 11.33 14.08 -16.23
C GLY A 25 11.62 12.76 -15.50
N GLY A 26 12.54 12.80 -14.55
CA GLY A 26 12.88 11.64 -13.72
C GLY A 26 13.60 10.56 -14.52
N TRP A 27 13.29 9.29 -14.27
CA TRP A 27 13.96 8.18 -14.96
C TRP A 27 13.63 8.09 -16.45
N GLU A 28 12.55 8.74 -16.90
CA GLU A 28 12.24 8.86 -18.34
C GLU A 28 13.27 9.69 -19.12
N SER A 29 14.12 10.45 -18.43
CA SER A 29 15.23 11.23 -18.99
C SER A 29 16.61 10.57 -18.88
N THR A 30 16.66 9.29 -18.48
CA THR A 30 17.90 8.52 -18.24
C THR A 30 18.05 7.36 -19.23
N GLU A 31 19.05 6.47 -19.02
CA GLU A 31 19.18 5.21 -19.78
C GLU A 31 17.96 4.27 -19.61
N LEU A 32 17.07 4.50 -18.64
CA LEU A 32 15.80 3.79 -18.49
C LEU A 32 14.63 4.37 -19.31
N GLY A 33 14.84 5.46 -20.07
CA GLY A 33 13.80 6.16 -20.81
C GLY A 33 12.84 5.23 -21.58
N GLY A 34 11.53 5.47 -21.46
CA GLY A 34 10.48 4.68 -22.09
C GLY A 34 9.94 3.51 -21.26
N HIS A 35 10.57 3.17 -20.13
CA HIS A 35 10.09 2.08 -19.27
C HIS A 35 8.69 2.38 -18.70
N PHE A 36 8.43 3.62 -18.30
CA PHE A 36 7.14 4.02 -17.76
C PHE A 36 6.07 4.02 -18.85
N VAL A 37 6.41 4.33 -20.10
CA VAL A 37 5.48 4.24 -21.23
C VAL A 37 5.01 2.80 -21.44
N GLY A 38 5.91 1.82 -21.28
CA GLY A 38 5.55 0.41 -21.25
C GLY A 38 4.54 0.07 -20.14
N HIS A 39 4.82 0.50 -18.91
CA HIS A 39 3.90 0.35 -17.77
C HIS A 39 2.55 1.06 -17.99
N TYR A 40 2.57 2.26 -18.59
CA TYR A 40 1.37 3.02 -18.91
C TYR A 40 0.48 2.26 -19.91
N MET A 41 1.06 1.62 -20.92
CA MET A 41 0.31 0.76 -21.83
C MET A 41 -0.35 -0.41 -21.08
N SER A 42 0.36 -1.10 -20.19
CA SER A 42 -0.21 -2.17 -19.36
C SER A 42 -1.35 -1.66 -18.47
N ALA A 43 -1.11 -0.59 -17.73
CA ALA A 43 -2.06 -0.04 -16.77
C ALA A 43 -3.33 0.49 -17.45
N THR A 44 -3.20 1.16 -18.59
CA THR A 44 -4.36 1.67 -19.32
C THR A 44 -5.17 0.57 -19.98
N ALA A 45 -4.54 -0.49 -20.48
CA ALA A 45 -5.26 -1.67 -20.99
C ALA A 45 -6.11 -2.34 -19.89
N LYS A 46 -5.52 -2.55 -18.71
CA LYS A 46 -6.19 -3.13 -17.53
C LYS A 46 -7.30 -2.23 -16.98
N MET A 47 -7.04 -0.93 -16.88
CA MET A 47 -8.03 0.06 -16.44
C MET A 47 -9.20 0.14 -17.41
N TRP A 48 -8.94 0.16 -18.72
CA TRP A 48 -9.99 0.16 -19.74
C TRP A 48 -10.83 -1.12 -19.66
N ALA A 49 -10.22 -2.30 -19.57
CA ALA A 49 -10.95 -3.56 -19.45
C ALA A 49 -11.86 -3.61 -18.20
N SER A 50 -11.47 -2.91 -17.12
CA SER A 50 -12.23 -2.86 -15.87
C SER A 50 -13.33 -1.80 -15.87
N THR A 51 -13.22 -0.74 -16.66
CA THR A 51 -14.09 0.45 -16.58
C THR A 51 -14.86 0.78 -17.85
N ASN A 52 -14.44 0.23 -19.01
CA ASN A 52 -14.88 0.63 -20.34
C ASN A 52 -14.83 2.15 -20.58
N ASN A 53 -13.86 2.85 -19.97
CA ASN A 53 -13.77 4.30 -20.08
C ASN A 53 -13.23 4.75 -21.45
N ASP A 54 -14.04 5.48 -22.22
CA ASP A 54 -13.69 5.96 -23.57
C ASP A 54 -12.46 6.88 -23.61
N THR A 55 -12.26 7.71 -22.58
CA THR A 55 -11.09 8.60 -22.50
C THR A 55 -9.80 7.79 -22.35
N VAL A 56 -9.82 6.73 -21.53
CA VAL A 56 -8.69 5.80 -21.41
C VAL A 56 -8.44 5.10 -22.74
N TYR A 57 -9.49 4.58 -23.39
CA TYR A 57 -9.40 3.90 -24.69
C TYR A 57 -8.74 4.78 -25.76
N LYS A 58 -9.22 6.03 -25.89
CA LYS A 58 -8.69 6.99 -26.87
C LYS A 58 -7.21 7.29 -26.61
N LYS A 59 -6.82 7.56 -25.36
CA LYS A 59 -5.43 7.90 -25.02
C LYS A 59 -4.48 6.72 -25.17
N MET A 60 -4.85 5.53 -24.71
CA MET A 60 -3.99 4.35 -24.83
C MET A 60 -3.80 3.95 -26.31
N THR A 61 -4.85 4.03 -27.12
CA THR A 61 -4.79 3.74 -28.56
C THR A 61 -3.92 4.76 -29.30
N ALA A 62 -3.97 6.03 -28.90
CA ALA A 62 -3.12 7.08 -29.46
C ALA A 62 -1.63 6.85 -29.15
N VAL A 63 -1.29 6.43 -27.93
CA VAL A 63 0.10 6.04 -27.58
C VAL A 63 0.58 4.89 -28.46
N VAL A 64 -0.19 3.79 -28.55
CA VAL A 64 0.19 2.64 -29.40
C VAL A 64 0.35 3.06 -30.87
N SER A 65 -0.54 3.91 -31.38
CA SER A 65 -0.47 4.38 -32.77
C SER A 65 0.79 5.22 -33.03
N ALA A 66 1.14 6.13 -32.12
CA ALA A 66 2.35 6.93 -32.26
C ALA A 66 3.63 6.10 -32.15
N LEU A 67 3.66 5.10 -31.26
CA LEU A 67 4.78 4.17 -31.14
C LEU A 67 4.89 3.25 -32.38
N TYR A 68 3.76 2.85 -32.97
CA TYR A 68 3.73 2.11 -34.23
C TYR A 68 4.38 2.90 -35.36
N ASP A 69 4.04 4.19 -35.49
CA ASP A 69 4.65 5.08 -36.50
C ASP A 69 6.16 5.22 -36.29
N CYS A 70 6.61 5.31 -35.02
CA CYS A 70 8.03 5.30 -34.66
C CYS A 70 8.72 4.00 -35.13
N GLN A 71 8.21 2.83 -34.76
CA GLN A 71 8.80 1.54 -35.13
C GLN A 71 8.83 1.35 -36.65
N LYS A 72 7.77 1.77 -37.36
CA LYS A 72 7.71 1.72 -38.83
C LYS A 72 8.74 2.64 -39.48
N LYS A 73 8.93 3.85 -38.97
CA LYS A 73 9.94 4.80 -39.45
C LYS A 73 11.36 4.25 -39.25
N MET A 74 11.63 3.59 -38.13
CA MET A 74 12.92 2.93 -37.89
C MET A 74 13.16 1.74 -38.83
N GLY A 75 12.11 0.99 -39.18
CA GLY A 75 12.16 -0.02 -40.23
C GLY A 75 12.92 -1.32 -39.90
N THR A 76 13.36 -1.51 -38.65
CA THR A 76 14.19 -2.65 -38.23
C THR A 76 13.47 -3.62 -37.28
N GLY A 77 12.32 -3.23 -36.73
CA GLY A 77 11.65 -3.92 -35.63
C GLY A 77 12.05 -3.44 -34.24
N TYR A 78 13.11 -2.62 -34.15
CA TYR A 78 13.49 -1.96 -32.92
C TYR A 78 12.47 -0.90 -32.48
N LEU A 79 12.19 -0.85 -31.18
CA LEU A 79 11.40 0.21 -30.56
C LEU A 79 11.91 0.44 -29.13
N SER A 80 12.44 1.64 -28.89
CA SER A 80 12.83 2.13 -27.56
C SER A 80 12.89 3.66 -27.58
N ALA A 81 12.95 4.29 -26.41
CA ALA A 81 13.22 5.72 -26.24
C ALA A 81 14.73 6.05 -26.19
N PHE A 82 15.59 5.05 -26.35
CA PHE A 82 17.06 5.19 -26.37
C PHE A 82 17.68 4.45 -27.56
N PRO A 83 18.93 4.75 -27.96
CA PRO A 83 19.59 4.11 -29.10
C PRO A 83 19.96 2.64 -28.83
N SER A 84 20.05 1.84 -29.89
CA SER A 84 20.36 0.40 -29.78
C SER A 84 21.75 0.10 -29.19
N GLU A 85 22.64 1.08 -29.13
CA GLU A 85 23.98 1.00 -28.52
C GLU A 85 23.95 0.51 -27.06
N LEU A 86 22.88 0.79 -26.31
CA LEU A 86 22.75 0.28 -24.95
C LEU A 86 22.72 -1.26 -24.91
N PHE A 87 22.17 -1.91 -25.93
CA PHE A 87 22.23 -3.37 -26.07
C PHE A 87 23.63 -3.83 -26.47
N ASP A 88 24.37 -3.05 -27.27
CA ASP A 88 25.76 -3.39 -27.62
C ASP A 88 26.63 -3.40 -26.34
N ARG A 89 26.44 -2.44 -25.42
CA ARG A 89 27.10 -2.41 -24.11
C ARG A 89 26.68 -3.59 -23.23
N PHE A 90 25.39 -3.88 -23.14
CA PHE A 90 24.83 -5.02 -22.39
C PHE A 90 25.47 -6.34 -22.84
N GLU A 91 25.47 -6.60 -24.15
CA GLU A 91 26.00 -7.83 -24.76
C GLU A 91 27.54 -7.91 -24.65
N GLN A 92 28.20 -6.76 -24.59
CA GLN A 92 29.62 -6.63 -24.28
C GLN A 92 29.95 -6.69 -22.78
N ILE A 93 28.95 -6.84 -21.89
CA ILE A 93 29.10 -6.83 -20.43
C ILE A 93 29.88 -5.58 -20.00
N GLN A 94 29.48 -4.44 -20.56
CA GLN A 94 29.93 -3.12 -20.16
C GLN A 94 28.85 -2.48 -19.29
N PRO A 95 29.22 -1.54 -18.40
CA PRO A 95 28.25 -0.81 -17.59
C PRO A 95 27.16 -0.22 -18.49
N VAL A 96 25.89 -0.46 -18.16
CA VAL A 96 24.69 0.09 -18.82
C VAL A 96 23.51 -0.13 -17.89
N TRP A 97 22.52 0.76 -17.89
CA TRP A 97 21.38 0.61 -17.01
C TRP A 97 20.22 -0.17 -17.67
N ALA A 98 20.12 -1.45 -17.35
CA ALA A 98 18.96 -2.34 -17.56
C ALA A 98 18.17 -2.16 -18.89
N PRO A 99 18.79 -2.17 -20.09
CA PRO A 99 18.07 -1.91 -21.34
C PRO A 99 17.02 -2.99 -21.66
N TYR A 100 17.26 -4.26 -21.28
CA TYR A 100 16.27 -5.33 -21.45
C TYR A 100 15.09 -5.21 -20.47
N TYR A 101 15.27 -4.63 -19.28
CA TYR A 101 14.15 -4.31 -18.39
C TYR A 101 13.16 -3.36 -19.06
N THR A 102 13.66 -2.32 -19.70
CA THR A 102 12.84 -1.31 -20.39
C THR A 102 12.08 -1.92 -21.55
N ILE A 103 12.76 -2.73 -22.37
CA ILE A 103 12.12 -3.45 -23.48
C ILE A 103 11.07 -4.42 -22.98
N HIS A 104 11.33 -5.14 -21.88
CA HIS A 104 10.31 -5.97 -21.25
C HIS A 104 9.05 -5.16 -20.92
N LYS A 105 9.15 -3.94 -20.38
CA LYS A 105 7.95 -3.12 -20.10
C LYS A 105 7.20 -2.73 -21.36
N ILE A 106 7.91 -2.32 -22.41
CA ILE A 106 7.30 -1.96 -23.69
C ILE A 106 6.59 -3.18 -24.29
N MET A 107 7.26 -4.32 -24.36
CA MET A 107 6.69 -5.57 -24.87
C MET A 107 5.49 -6.03 -24.03
N ALA A 108 5.58 -5.98 -22.70
CA ALA A 108 4.49 -6.36 -21.81
C ALA A 108 3.27 -5.45 -21.98
N GLY A 109 3.50 -4.14 -22.13
CA GLY A 109 2.45 -3.17 -22.43
C GLY A 109 1.77 -3.43 -23.77
N LEU A 110 2.52 -3.77 -24.82
CA LEU A 110 1.96 -4.14 -26.12
C LEU A 110 1.16 -5.45 -26.07
N VAL A 111 1.66 -6.47 -25.36
CA VAL A 111 0.92 -7.71 -25.13
C VAL A 111 -0.37 -7.44 -24.35
N ASP A 112 -0.33 -6.59 -23.33
CA ASP A 112 -1.52 -6.21 -22.55
C ASP A 112 -2.54 -5.44 -23.40
N GLN A 113 -2.10 -4.52 -24.27
CA GLN A 113 -2.97 -3.80 -25.20
C GLN A 113 -3.68 -4.74 -26.18
N TYR A 114 -3.01 -5.78 -26.67
CA TYR A 114 -3.66 -6.82 -27.47
C TYR A 114 -4.62 -7.69 -26.62
N THR A 115 -4.13 -8.21 -25.49
CA THR A 115 -4.85 -9.20 -24.67
C THR A 115 -6.12 -8.62 -24.08
N PHE A 116 -6.06 -7.39 -23.55
CA PHE A 116 -7.19 -6.77 -22.88
C PHE A 116 -8.05 -5.95 -23.83
N ALA A 117 -7.47 -5.27 -24.82
CA ALA A 117 -8.18 -4.32 -25.69
C ALA A 117 -8.28 -4.72 -27.17
N GLY A 118 -7.76 -5.88 -27.57
CA GLY A 118 -7.84 -6.37 -28.95
C GLY A 118 -7.03 -5.55 -29.95
N ASN A 119 -6.05 -4.76 -29.48
CA ASN A 119 -5.26 -3.89 -30.35
C ASN A 119 -4.28 -4.71 -31.22
N THR A 120 -4.63 -4.95 -32.48
CA THR A 120 -3.84 -5.76 -33.42
C THR A 120 -2.52 -5.11 -33.83
N LYS A 121 -2.45 -3.76 -33.88
CA LYS A 121 -1.18 -3.05 -34.12
C LYS A 121 -0.18 -3.37 -33.01
N ALA A 122 -0.63 -3.41 -31.75
CA ALA A 122 0.23 -3.75 -30.63
C ALA A 122 0.84 -5.16 -30.77
N LEU A 123 0.04 -6.13 -31.22
CA LEU A 123 0.53 -7.49 -31.49
C LEU A 123 1.58 -7.51 -32.62
N GLU A 124 1.33 -6.82 -33.72
CA GLU A 124 2.30 -6.71 -34.82
C GLU A 124 3.64 -6.13 -34.33
N MET A 125 3.57 -5.05 -33.54
CA MET A 125 4.76 -4.40 -33.01
C MET A 125 5.59 -5.33 -32.12
N VAL A 126 4.96 -6.03 -31.17
CA VAL A 126 5.69 -6.89 -30.23
C VAL A 126 6.26 -8.14 -30.89
N VAL A 127 5.60 -8.68 -31.92
CA VAL A 127 6.15 -9.78 -32.74
C VAL A 127 7.42 -9.30 -33.47
N TRP A 128 7.39 -8.10 -34.05
CA TRP A 128 8.55 -7.55 -34.75
C TRP A 128 9.71 -7.23 -33.78
N MET A 129 9.40 -6.75 -32.57
CA MET A 129 10.39 -6.59 -31.51
C MET A 129 11.00 -7.95 -31.11
N ALA A 130 10.18 -8.98 -30.91
CA ALA A 130 10.67 -10.32 -30.56
C ALA A 130 11.61 -10.89 -31.63
N GLU A 131 11.33 -10.65 -32.91
CA GLU A 131 12.24 -11.00 -34.01
C GLU A 131 13.56 -10.22 -33.92
N TYR A 132 13.51 -8.90 -33.73
CA TYR A 132 14.70 -8.06 -33.62
C TYR A 132 15.61 -8.52 -32.47
N PHE A 133 15.07 -8.65 -31.24
CA PHE A 133 15.85 -9.06 -30.07
C PHE A 133 16.26 -10.54 -30.15
N GLY A 134 15.45 -11.39 -30.78
CA GLY A 134 15.82 -12.78 -31.06
C GLY A 134 17.06 -12.88 -31.94
N ASN A 135 17.14 -12.07 -33.00
CA ASN A 135 18.32 -12.02 -33.87
C ASN A 135 19.55 -11.50 -33.12
N ARG A 136 19.40 -10.50 -32.23
CA ARG A 136 20.50 -10.01 -31.40
C ARG A 136 21.05 -11.10 -30.48
N VAL A 137 20.18 -11.78 -29.74
CA VAL A 137 20.58 -12.88 -28.85
C VAL A 137 21.28 -13.99 -29.64
N GLN A 138 20.74 -14.37 -30.81
CA GLN A 138 21.40 -15.36 -31.68
C GLN A 138 22.79 -14.91 -32.14
N ASN A 139 22.96 -13.63 -32.49
CA ASN A 139 24.25 -13.08 -32.88
C ASN A 139 25.27 -13.10 -31.73
N VAL A 140 24.85 -12.82 -30.50
CA VAL A 140 25.72 -12.92 -29.31
C VAL A 140 26.17 -14.35 -29.09
N ILE A 141 25.24 -15.31 -29.19
CA ILE A 141 25.55 -16.73 -29.01
C ILE A 141 26.49 -17.23 -30.11
N ALA A 142 26.24 -16.85 -31.36
CA ALA A 142 27.07 -17.25 -32.50
C ALA A 142 28.48 -16.61 -32.46
N LYS A 143 28.57 -15.34 -32.02
CA LYS A 143 29.85 -14.61 -31.95
C LYS A 143 30.69 -14.99 -30.73
N TYR A 144 30.03 -15.29 -29.61
CA TYR A 144 30.69 -15.56 -28.33
C TYR A 144 30.36 -16.96 -27.80
N SER A 145 29.22 -17.13 -27.11
CA SER A 145 28.69 -18.42 -26.67
C SER A 145 27.32 -18.24 -25.98
N ILE A 146 26.66 -19.33 -25.61
CA ILE A 146 25.44 -19.27 -24.78
C ILE A 146 25.74 -18.80 -23.35
N GLU A 147 26.88 -19.20 -22.79
CA GLU A 147 27.35 -18.74 -21.48
C GLU A 147 27.61 -17.24 -21.48
N ARG A 148 28.11 -16.69 -22.59
CA ARG A 148 28.25 -15.24 -22.75
C ARG A 148 26.91 -14.51 -22.65
N HIS A 149 25.88 -15.03 -23.32
CA HIS A 149 24.53 -14.48 -23.24
C HIS A 149 23.99 -14.55 -21.80
N TRP A 150 24.11 -15.68 -21.11
CA TRP A 150 23.66 -15.76 -19.72
C TRP A 150 24.47 -14.89 -18.76
N ALA A 151 25.76 -14.68 -19.02
CA ALA A 151 26.59 -13.77 -18.23
C ALA A 151 26.14 -12.31 -18.38
N SER A 152 25.64 -11.88 -19.55
CA SER A 152 25.09 -10.52 -19.70
C SER A 152 23.77 -10.33 -18.96
N LEU A 153 22.98 -11.39 -18.71
CA LEU A 153 21.77 -11.35 -17.87
C LEU A 153 22.06 -11.12 -16.36
N ASN A 154 23.32 -10.90 -15.98
CA ASN A 154 23.64 -10.34 -14.67
C ASN A 154 23.23 -8.86 -14.57
N GLU A 155 23.17 -8.16 -15.69
CA GLU A 155 22.46 -6.89 -15.81
C GLU A 155 20.94 -7.14 -15.91
N GLU A 156 20.13 -6.23 -15.36
CA GLU A 156 18.70 -6.48 -15.18
C GLU A 156 17.95 -6.60 -16.52
N THR A 157 17.14 -7.65 -16.65
CA THR A 157 16.32 -7.92 -17.84
C THR A 157 14.82 -7.84 -17.56
N GLY A 158 14.41 -7.60 -16.31
CA GLY A 158 13.03 -7.74 -15.88
C GLY A 158 12.49 -9.16 -16.18
N GLY A 159 11.23 -9.24 -16.62
CA GLY A 159 10.55 -10.48 -17.01
C GLY A 159 10.55 -10.68 -18.52
N MET A 160 11.71 -10.57 -19.19
CA MET A 160 11.80 -10.88 -20.61
C MET A 160 11.35 -12.31 -20.92
N ASN A 161 11.68 -13.27 -20.05
CA ASN A 161 11.17 -14.63 -20.16
C ASN A 161 9.64 -14.70 -20.05
N ASP A 162 9.03 -14.03 -19.06
CA ASP A 162 7.56 -13.94 -18.89
C ASP A 162 6.86 -13.44 -20.15
N VAL A 163 7.23 -12.25 -20.65
CA VAL A 163 6.54 -11.66 -21.81
C VAL A 163 6.68 -12.50 -23.08
N LEU A 164 7.82 -13.18 -23.26
CA LEU A 164 8.04 -14.03 -24.43
C LEU A 164 7.27 -15.34 -24.37
N TYR A 165 7.12 -15.97 -23.19
CA TYR A 165 6.21 -17.13 -23.04
C TYR A 165 4.75 -16.74 -23.24
N ARG A 166 4.34 -15.56 -22.75
CA ARG A 166 3.00 -15.01 -23.00
C ARG A 166 2.78 -14.78 -24.50
N LEU A 167 3.76 -14.21 -25.20
CA LEU A 167 3.69 -14.01 -26.65
C LEU A 167 3.63 -15.33 -27.41
N TYR A 168 4.38 -16.35 -26.97
CA TYR A 168 4.27 -17.70 -27.53
C TYR A 168 2.84 -18.26 -27.38
N SER A 169 2.22 -18.10 -26.21
CA SER A 169 0.85 -18.56 -25.96
C SER A 169 -0.18 -17.91 -26.89
N ILE A 170 0.07 -16.67 -27.33
CA ILE A 170 -0.77 -15.92 -28.27
C ILE A 170 -0.54 -16.35 -29.73
N THR A 171 0.73 -16.59 -30.10
CA THR A 171 1.15 -16.71 -31.51
C THR A 171 1.40 -18.14 -31.97
N GLY A 172 1.68 -19.07 -31.06
CA GLY A 172 2.16 -20.42 -31.36
C GLY A 172 3.54 -20.47 -32.04
N ASN A 173 4.24 -19.33 -32.18
CA ASN A 173 5.51 -19.28 -32.90
C ASN A 173 6.66 -19.80 -32.03
N GLN A 174 7.23 -20.94 -32.40
CA GLN A 174 8.31 -21.61 -31.67
C GLN A 174 9.54 -20.72 -31.43
N LYS A 175 9.81 -19.72 -32.28
CA LYS A 175 10.90 -18.77 -32.06
C LYS A 175 10.72 -17.97 -30.76
N HIS A 176 9.49 -17.63 -30.39
CA HIS A 176 9.19 -16.93 -29.13
C HIS A 176 9.46 -17.83 -27.92
N LEU A 177 9.09 -19.11 -28.01
CA LEU A 177 9.37 -20.09 -26.95
C LEU A 177 10.88 -20.28 -26.73
N ILE A 178 11.64 -20.44 -27.81
CA ILE A 178 13.11 -20.57 -27.74
C ILE A 178 13.73 -19.30 -27.16
N LEU A 179 13.29 -18.12 -27.60
CA LEU A 179 13.80 -16.86 -27.06
C LEU A 179 13.47 -16.72 -25.57
N ALA A 180 12.26 -17.09 -25.14
CA ALA A 180 11.89 -17.09 -23.73
C ALA A 180 12.82 -17.96 -22.88
N HIS A 181 13.14 -19.18 -23.35
CA HIS A 181 14.11 -20.07 -22.70
C HIS A 181 15.51 -19.44 -22.58
N LEU A 182 15.95 -18.66 -23.56
CA LEU A 182 17.26 -17.98 -23.49
C LEU A 182 17.29 -16.87 -22.43
N PHE A 183 16.13 -16.36 -22.00
CA PHE A 183 16.02 -15.42 -20.88
C PHE A 183 15.72 -16.09 -19.53
N ASP A 184 15.55 -17.41 -19.47
CA ASP A 184 15.55 -18.13 -18.19
C ASP A 184 16.96 -18.10 -17.62
N LYS A 185 17.20 -17.29 -16.57
CA LYS A 185 18.52 -17.08 -15.95
C LYS A 185 18.95 -18.32 -15.14
N PRO A 186 19.84 -19.19 -15.65
CA PRO A 186 20.09 -20.49 -15.02
C PRO A 186 20.83 -20.36 -13.69
N CYS A 187 21.69 -19.35 -13.52
CA CYS A 187 22.44 -19.16 -12.27
C CYS A 187 21.55 -18.79 -11.08
N PHE A 188 20.39 -18.17 -11.32
CA PHE A 188 19.43 -17.85 -10.27
C PHE A 188 18.40 -18.98 -10.12
N LEU A 189 17.76 -19.39 -11.23
CA LEU A 189 16.74 -20.44 -11.21
C LEU A 189 17.31 -21.81 -10.79
N GLY A 190 18.56 -22.09 -11.13
CA GLY A 190 19.26 -23.31 -10.73
C GLY A 190 19.42 -23.44 -9.21
N MET A 191 19.63 -22.34 -8.49
CA MET A 191 19.70 -22.38 -7.01
C MET A 191 18.33 -22.69 -6.40
N LEU A 192 17.26 -22.14 -6.98
CA LEU A 192 15.88 -22.46 -6.57
C LEU A 192 15.51 -23.91 -6.89
N ALA A 193 15.98 -24.43 -8.03
CA ALA A 193 15.82 -25.84 -8.40
C ALA A 193 16.54 -26.80 -7.42
N LEU A 194 17.69 -26.38 -6.88
CA LEU A 194 18.40 -27.09 -5.82
C LEU A 194 17.79 -26.88 -4.42
N GLN A 195 16.73 -26.09 -4.31
CA GLN A 195 16.09 -25.72 -3.04
C GLN A 195 17.06 -25.10 -2.02
N ALA A 196 17.97 -24.24 -2.49
CA ALA A 196 18.87 -23.49 -1.64
C ALA A 196 18.34 -22.07 -1.36
N ASP A 197 18.20 -21.69 -0.08
CA ASP A 197 17.94 -20.29 0.32
C ASP A 197 19.26 -19.50 0.22
N SER A 198 19.52 -18.97 -0.98
CA SER A 198 20.71 -18.18 -1.30
C SER A 198 20.31 -16.85 -1.96
N LEU A 199 19.22 -16.25 -1.49
CA LEU A 199 18.70 -14.97 -2.00
C LEU A 199 19.51 -13.75 -1.56
N SER A 200 20.33 -13.90 -0.51
CA SER A 200 21.07 -12.79 0.09
C SER A 200 21.93 -12.05 -0.94
N ASN A 201 21.85 -10.72 -0.89
CA ASN A 201 22.50 -9.77 -1.80
C ASN A 201 22.01 -9.79 -3.25
N PHE A 202 20.99 -10.57 -3.61
CA PHE A 202 20.30 -10.38 -4.88
C PHE A 202 19.39 -9.14 -4.82
N HIS A 203 19.42 -8.35 -5.89
CA HIS A 203 18.45 -7.27 -6.10
C HIS A 203 17.06 -7.89 -6.31
N SER A 204 16.14 -7.60 -5.41
CA SER A 204 14.90 -8.37 -5.25
C SER A 204 14.02 -8.24 -6.49
N ASN A 205 13.79 -7.01 -6.94
CA ASN A 205 12.90 -6.72 -8.06
C ASN A 205 13.48 -7.11 -9.42
N THR A 206 14.80 -7.32 -9.54
CA THR A 206 15.39 -7.94 -10.75
C THR A 206 15.00 -9.41 -10.87
N HIS A 207 14.93 -10.13 -9.74
CA HIS A 207 14.85 -11.58 -9.73
C HIS A 207 13.42 -12.12 -9.60
N ILE A 208 12.50 -11.41 -8.92
CA ILE A 208 11.09 -11.83 -8.85
C ILE A 208 10.44 -11.96 -10.25
N PRO A 209 10.64 -11.03 -11.21
CA PRO A 209 10.14 -11.18 -12.59
C PRO A 209 10.67 -12.43 -13.31
N ILE A 210 11.91 -12.84 -13.03
CA ILE A 210 12.48 -14.08 -13.59
C ILE A 210 11.70 -15.29 -13.07
N VAL A 211 11.31 -15.29 -11.78
CA VAL A 211 10.43 -16.33 -11.20
C VAL A 211 9.05 -16.30 -11.84
N ILE A 212 8.48 -15.12 -12.11
CA ILE A 212 7.18 -15.02 -12.83
C ILE A 212 7.29 -15.64 -14.22
N GLY A 213 8.38 -15.40 -14.95
CA GLY A 213 8.60 -16.05 -16.24
C GLY A 213 8.83 -17.56 -16.14
N ALA A 214 9.47 -18.03 -15.06
CA ALA A 214 9.54 -19.44 -14.73
C ALA A 214 8.14 -20.05 -14.50
N GLN A 215 7.24 -19.33 -13.83
CA GLN A 215 5.86 -19.76 -13.67
C GLN A 215 5.13 -19.84 -15.01
N MET A 216 5.31 -18.85 -15.88
CA MET A 216 4.71 -18.86 -17.21
C MET A 216 5.25 -20.02 -18.06
N ARG A 217 6.53 -20.37 -17.93
CA ARG A 217 7.09 -21.57 -18.58
C ARG A 217 6.35 -22.84 -18.14
N TYR A 218 6.08 -23.01 -16.86
CA TYR A 218 5.30 -24.16 -16.38
C TYR A 218 3.90 -24.18 -17.02
N GLU A 219 3.21 -23.02 -17.10
CA GLU A 219 1.90 -22.95 -17.76
C GLU A 219 1.94 -23.32 -19.25
N VAL A 220 3.04 -22.96 -19.93
CA VAL A 220 3.22 -23.23 -21.37
C VAL A 220 3.67 -24.65 -21.68
N THR A 221 4.57 -25.21 -20.86
CA THR A 221 5.30 -26.45 -21.18
C THR A 221 4.88 -27.64 -20.32
N GLY A 222 4.25 -27.40 -19.17
CA GLY A 222 3.94 -28.43 -18.18
C GLY A 222 5.14 -28.94 -17.38
N ASP A 223 6.32 -28.32 -17.48
CA ASP A 223 7.55 -28.76 -16.80
C ASP A 223 7.47 -28.58 -15.27
N PRO A 224 7.32 -29.66 -14.48
CA PRO A 224 7.04 -29.57 -13.06
C PRO A 224 8.18 -28.92 -12.26
N LEU A 225 9.42 -28.97 -12.75
CA LEU A 225 10.57 -28.33 -12.10
C LEU A 225 10.31 -26.84 -11.86
N TYR A 226 9.66 -26.18 -12.81
CA TYR A 226 9.38 -24.76 -12.78
C TYR A 226 8.25 -24.41 -11.80
N LYS A 227 7.31 -25.33 -11.58
CA LYS A 227 6.33 -25.20 -10.48
C LYS A 227 7.01 -25.35 -9.12
N ASP A 228 7.89 -26.34 -8.98
CA ASP A 228 8.55 -26.66 -7.72
C ASP A 228 9.50 -25.53 -7.27
N LEU A 229 10.32 -25.01 -8.18
CA LEU A 229 11.23 -23.90 -7.85
C LEU A 229 10.48 -22.61 -7.49
N SER A 230 9.35 -22.32 -8.16
CA SER A 230 8.52 -21.15 -7.83
C SER A 230 7.80 -21.30 -6.50
N THR A 231 7.37 -22.52 -6.18
CA THR A 231 6.79 -22.87 -4.87
C THR A 231 7.85 -22.71 -3.78
N PHE A 232 9.06 -23.23 -3.99
CA PHE A 232 10.18 -23.08 -3.08
C PHE A 232 10.55 -21.60 -2.87
N PHE A 233 10.64 -20.81 -3.96
CA PHE A 233 10.90 -19.37 -3.88
C PHE A 233 9.90 -18.64 -2.99
N MET A 234 8.61 -18.89 -3.17
CA MET A 234 7.57 -18.29 -2.33
C MET A 234 7.72 -18.69 -0.85
N ASN A 235 8.05 -19.96 -0.59
CA ASN A 235 8.23 -20.48 0.76
C ASN A 235 9.44 -19.84 1.47
N ILE A 236 10.58 -19.68 0.79
CA ILE A 236 11.75 -19.03 1.40
C ILE A 236 11.49 -17.55 1.65
N VAL A 237 10.93 -16.80 0.68
CA VAL A 237 10.62 -15.37 0.89
C VAL A 237 9.67 -15.20 2.07
N ASN A 238 8.60 -16.01 2.14
CA ASN A 238 7.63 -15.92 3.22
C ASN A 238 8.19 -16.39 4.57
N SER A 239 9.15 -17.32 4.62
CA SER A 239 9.66 -17.85 5.90
C SER A 239 10.89 -17.11 6.45
N SER A 240 11.66 -16.41 5.61
CA SER A 240 12.93 -15.80 6.03
C SER A 240 13.18 -14.35 5.58
N HIS A 241 12.43 -13.81 4.61
CA HIS A 241 12.72 -12.49 4.00
C HIS A 241 11.57 -11.48 4.01
N CYS A 242 10.41 -11.84 4.59
CA CYS A 242 9.18 -11.06 4.46
C CYS A 242 8.72 -10.42 5.79
N TYR A 243 8.31 -9.15 5.76
CA TYR A 243 7.77 -8.45 6.94
C TYR A 243 6.27 -8.70 7.12
N ALA A 244 5.69 -8.16 8.21
CA ALA A 244 4.29 -8.36 8.59
C ALA A 244 3.28 -7.73 7.61
N THR A 245 3.72 -6.80 6.76
CA THR A 245 2.94 -6.27 5.64
C THR A 245 2.75 -7.30 4.53
N GLY A 246 3.57 -8.35 4.47
CA GLY A 246 3.68 -9.27 3.32
C GLY A 246 4.74 -8.86 2.30
N GLY A 247 5.34 -7.66 2.42
CA GLY A 247 6.43 -7.20 1.57
C GLY A 247 7.78 -7.81 1.96
N THR A 248 8.82 -7.44 1.20
CA THR A 248 10.18 -7.96 1.33
C THR A 248 11.17 -6.88 0.92
N SER A 249 12.47 -7.13 1.18
CA SER A 249 13.62 -6.32 0.77
C SER A 249 13.92 -5.11 1.64
N VAL A 250 15.19 -4.73 1.65
CA VAL A 250 15.71 -3.53 2.29
C VAL A 250 16.78 -2.93 1.37
N SER A 251 16.64 -1.64 1.09
CA SER A 251 17.44 -0.93 0.08
C SER A 251 17.45 -1.68 -1.27
N GLU A 252 16.32 -2.27 -1.66
CA GLU A 252 16.09 -3.07 -2.89
C GLU A 252 16.67 -4.50 -2.89
N PHE A 253 17.49 -4.87 -1.90
CA PHE A 253 18.11 -6.21 -1.84
C PHE A 253 17.48 -7.10 -0.77
N TRP A 254 17.54 -8.41 -0.99
CA TRP A 254 17.40 -9.36 0.10
C TRP A 254 18.68 -9.38 0.94
N ARG A 255 18.53 -9.53 2.26
CA ARG A 255 19.65 -9.71 3.19
C ARG A 255 19.77 -11.17 3.58
N ASP A 256 20.58 -11.45 4.59
CA ASP A 256 20.69 -12.80 5.14
C ASP A 256 19.33 -13.27 5.69
N PRO A 257 18.96 -14.54 5.48
CA PRO A 257 17.68 -15.06 5.93
C PRO A 257 17.55 -14.94 7.45
N LYS A 258 16.36 -14.57 7.92
CA LYS A 258 16.05 -14.42 9.36
C LYS A 258 16.94 -13.39 10.08
N ARG A 259 17.21 -12.25 9.43
CA ARG A 259 17.93 -11.10 9.99
C ARG A 259 17.13 -9.80 9.90
N LEU A 260 15.80 -9.88 9.85
CA LEU A 260 14.94 -8.73 9.54
C LEU A 260 14.98 -7.65 10.62
N ALA A 261 15.32 -7.96 11.87
CA ALA A 261 15.33 -6.95 12.93
C ALA A 261 16.34 -5.83 12.67
N ASP A 262 17.51 -6.14 12.09
CA ASP A 262 18.56 -5.15 11.78
C ASP A 262 18.19 -4.25 10.60
N THR A 263 17.14 -4.62 9.88
CA THR A 263 16.74 -3.96 8.65
C THR A 263 15.60 -2.97 8.86
N LEU A 264 15.04 -2.84 10.07
CA LEU A 264 13.94 -1.91 10.34
C LEU A 264 14.42 -0.45 10.24
N GLN A 265 14.23 0.16 9.06
CA GLN A 265 14.74 1.50 8.72
C GLN A 265 13.79 2.26 7.78
N THR A 266 14.29 3.29 7.08
CA THR A 266 13.50 4.08 6.11
C THR A 266 13.42 3.44 4.72
N GLU A 267 14.41 2.66 4.33
CA GLU A 267 14.50 2.03 3.00
C GLU A 267 14.06 0.57 3.05
N ASN A 268 12.85 0.30 3.51
CA ASN A 268 12.25 -1.04 3.49
C ASN A 268 11.24 -1.15 2.35
N GLU A 269 11.01 -2.38 1.89
CA GLU A 269 9.89 -2.75 1.02
C GLU A 269 9.73 -1.86 -0.22
N GLU A 270 10.61 -2.05 -1.20
CA GLU A 270 10.39 -1.49 -2.53
C GLU A 270 9.03 -1.95 -3.07
N SER A 271 8.17 -1.01 -3.46
CA SER A 271 6.79 -1.29 -3.87
C SER A 271 6.69 -2.25 -5.06
N CYS A 272 7.65 -2.23 -5.99
CA CYS A 272 7.70 -3.17 -7.12
C CYS A 272 7.83 -4.63 -6.67
N THR A 273 8.55 -4.89 -5.57
CA THR A 273 8.73 -6.25 -5.08
C THR A 273 7.40 -6.84 -4.63
N THR A 274 6.60 -6.08 -3.89
CA THR A 274 5.24 -6.46 -3.48
C THR A 274 4.34 -6.69 -4.70
N TYR A 275 4.36 -5.80 -5.69
CA TYR A 275 3.60 -5.98 -6.93
C TYR A 275 3.95 -7.29 -7.65
N ASN A 276 5.24 -7.62 -7.78
CA ASN A 276 5.66 -8.84 -8.45
C ASN A 276 5.42 -10.09 -7.59
N MET A 277 5.57 -10.02 -6.26
CA MET A 277 5.22 -11.12 -5.36
C MET A 277 3.73 -11.45 -5.37
N LEU A 278 2.85 -10.45 -5.54
CA LEU A 278 1.42 -10.68 -5.74
C LEU A 278 1.17 -11.53 -7.00
N LYS A 279 1.88 -11.30 -8.10
CA LYS A 279 1.79 -12.16 -9.30
C LYS A 279 2.25 -13.59 -9.02
N VAL A 280 3.37 -13.75 -8.29
CA VAL A 280 3.89 -15.07 -7.89
C VAL A 280 2.83 -15.82 -7.09
N SER A 281 2.29 -15.20 -6.05
CA SER A 281 1.24 -15.79 -5.20
C SER A 281 -0.02 -16.13 -5.99
N ARG A 282 -0.47 -15.23 -6.87
CA ARG A 282 -1.64 -15.45 -7.72
C ARG A 282 -1.50 -16.68 -8.61
N ASN A 283 -0.34 -16.85 -9.25
CA ASN A 283 -0.10 -17.99 -10.13
C ASN A 283 -0.03 -19.31 -9.34
N LEU A 284 0.62 -19.31 -8.17
CA LEU A 284 0.62 -20.47 -7.27
C LEU A 284 -0.79 -20.83 -6.81
N PHE A 285 -1.62 -19.83 -6.45
CA PHE A 285 -3.02 -20.05 -6.12
C PHE A 285 -3.79 -20.66 -7.29
N ARG A 286 -3.59 -20.18 -8.52
CA ARG A 286 -4.26 -20.72 -9.72
C ARG A 286 -4.05 -22.23 -9.88
N TRP A 287 -2.85 -22.72 -9.58
CA TRP A 287 -2.48 -24.13 -9.76
C TRP A 287 -2.83 -25.03 -8.58
N THR A 288 -2.73 -24.51 -7.35
CA THR A 288 -2.80 -25.31 -6.13
C THR A 288 -4.12 -25.17 -5.39
N LYS A 289 -4.79 -24.02 -5.57
CA LYS A 289 -5.90 -23.55 -4.73
C LYS A 289 -5.55 -23.50 -3.24
N ASP A 290 -4.26 -23.45 -2.89
CA ASP A 290 -3.81 -23.43 -1.50
C ASP A 290 -4.12 -22.07 -0.86
N MET A 291 -4.72 -22.15 0.32
CA MET A 291 -5.12 -21.01 1.11
C MET A 291 -3.97 -20.07 1.49
N ALA A 292 -2.76 -20.60 1.67
CA ALA A 292 -1.60 -19.80 2.04
C ALA A 292 -1.32 -18.68 1.01
N TYR A 293 -1.59 -18.91 -0.27
CA TYR A 293 -1.39 -17.93 -1.33
C TYR A 293 -2.49 -16.88 -1.39
N ALA A 294 -3.73 -17.25 -1.06
CA ALA A 294 -4.83 -16.30 -0.93
C ALA A 294 -4.62 -15.38 0.29
N ASP A 295 -4.17 -15.94 1.41
CA ASP A 295 -3.89 -15.22 2.64
C ASP A 295 -2.67 -14.29 2.48
N TYR A 296 -1.62 -14.74 1.79
CA TYR A 296 -0.51 -13.87 1.41
C TYR A 296 -0.99 -12.71 0.52
N TYR A 297 -1.85 -12.99 -0.47
CA TYR A 297 -2.35 -11.96 -1.39
C TYR A 297 -3.17 -10.90 -0.64
N GLU A 298 -4.07 -11.31 0.28
CA GLU A 298 -4.82 -10.38 1.14
C GLU A 298 -3.87 -9.48 1.94
N ARG A 299 -2.89 -10.09 2.62
CA ARG A 299 -1.93 -9.38 3.47
C ARG A 299 -1.11 -8.36 2.68
N ALA A 300 -0.46 -8.78 1.59
CA ALA A 300 0.41 -7.95 0.77
C ALA A 300 -0.37 -6.84 0.04
N LEU A 301 -1.58 -7.11 -0.45
CA LEU A 301 -2.44 -6.09 -1.03
C LEU A 301 -2.83 -5.03 0.02
N THR A 302 -3.36 -5.49 1.15
CA THR A 302 -3.95 -4.62 2.19
C THR A 302 -2.90 -3.71 2.82
N ASN A 303 -1.71 -4.26 3.11
CA ASN A 303 -0.70 -3.56 3.91
C ASN A 303 0.47 -3.02 3.06
N GLY A 304 0.81 -3.70 1.96
CA GLY A 304 1.94 -3.34 1.10
C GLY A 304 1.58 -2.58 -0.18
N VAL A 305 0.31 -2.54 -0.61
CA VAL A 305 -0.11 -1.86 -1.85
C VAL A 305 -1.06 -0.70 -1.60
N LEU A 306 -2.12 -0.87 -0.81
CA LEU A 306 -3.15 0.18 -0.67
C LEU A 306 -2.59 1.49 -0.09
N GLY A 307 -1.53 1.42 0.70
CA GLY A 307 -0.88 2.56 1.34
C GLY A 307 0.21 3.27 0.53
N ILE A 308 0.48 2.86 -0.71
CA ILE A 308 1.62 3.40 -1.50
C ILE A 308 1.27 4.63 -2.34
N GLN A 309 -0.02 4.96 -2.48
CA GLN A 309 -0.48 6.19 -3.12
C GLN A 309 -0.80 7.23 -2.04
N ARG A 310 -0.41 8.50 -2.26
CA ARG A 310 -0.64 9.58 -1.28
C ARG A 310 -2.11 9.99 -1.26
N GLY A 311 -2.92 9.28 -0.48
CA GLY A 311 -4.37 9.51 -0.40
C GLY A 311 -5.03 9.48 -1.79
N THR A 312 -5.78 10.55 -2.11
CA THR A 312 -6.47 10.71 -3.40
C THR A 312 -5.69 11.55 -4.40
N GLU A 313 -4.43 11.90 -4.10
CA GLU A 313 -3.62 12.74 -4.98
C GLU A 313 -3.20 11.97 -6.24
N PRO A 314 -3.52 12.50 -7.43
CA PRO A 314 -3.27 11.78 -8.66
C PRO A 314 -1.76 11.74 -8.97
N GLY A 315 -1.21 10.53 -9.09
CA GLY A 315 0.18 10.33 -9.53
C GLY A 315 1.24 10.64 -8.48
N VAL A 316 0.90 10.56 -7.20
CA VAL A 316 1.87 10.70 -6.09
C VAL A 316 1.99 9.36 -5.37
N MET A 317 3.14 8.70 -5.51
CA MET A 317 3.42 7.37 -4.97
C MET A 317 4.77 7.33 -4.26
N ILE A 318 4.92 6.42 -3.29
CA ILE A 318 6.22 6.12 -2.69
C ILE A 318 7.00 5.09 -3.51
N TYR A 319 8.31 5.06 -3.28
CA TYR A 319 9.18 3.98 -3.71
C TYR A 319 9.29 2.89 -2.63
N MET A 320 9.72 3.30 -1.43
CA MET A 320 9.93 2.44 -0.26
C MET A 320 8.81 2.63 0.76
N LEU A 321 8.37 1.53 1.39
CA LEU A 321 7.46 1.53 2.53
C LEU A 321 8.29 1.31 3.82
N PRO A 322 8.61 2.37 4.58
CA PRO A 322 9.53 2.29 5.71
C PRO A 322 8.93 1.54 6.91
N LEU A 323 9.75 0.81 7.67
CA LEU A 323 9.28 -0.04 8.79
C LEU A 323 10.04 0.19 10.10
N GLY A 324 11.02 1.10 10.13
CA GLY A 324 11.74 1.49 11.34
C GLY A 324 10.85 2.17 12.41
N PRO A 325 11.34 2.32 13.64
CA PRO A 325 10.64 3.06 14.68
C PRO A 325 10.64 4.58 14.37
N GLY A 326 9.46 5.21 14.42
CA GLY A 326 9.29 6.66 14.20
C GLY A 326 9.51 7.16 12.77
N VAL A 327 9.51 6.25 11.80
CA VAL A 327 9.71 6.58 10.37
C VAL A 327 8.44 7.15 9.75
N SER A 328 8.57 7.74 8.55
CA SER A 328 7.45 8.29 7.78
C SER A 328 7.63 7.98 6.30
N LYS A 329 6.52 7.75 5.58
CA LYS A 329 6.54 7.54 4.12
C LYS A 329 7.10 8.75 3.36
N ALA A 330 7.00 9.95 3.96
CA ALA A 330 7.55 11.18 3.41
C ALA A 330 9.08 11.31 3.59
N HIS A 331 9.69 10.50 4.47
CA HIS A 331 11.10 10.61 4.85
C HIS A 331 11.88 9.33 4.51
N THR A 332 11.90 8.99 3.23
CA THR A 332 12.77 7.98 2.62
C THR A 332 13.70 8.65 1.61
N TYR A 333 14.67 7.94 1.03
CA TYR A 333 15.55 8.48 0.00
C TYR A 333 14.77 9.13 -1.17
N HIS A 334 13.67 8.50 -1.58
CA HIS A 334 12.81 9.00 -2.64
C HIS A 334 11.64 9.86 -2.12
N GLY A 335 11.18 9.63 -0.90
CA GLY A 335 9.98 10.24 -0.35
C GLY A 335 8.73 9.96 -1.21
N TRP A 336 7.82 10.93 -1.22
CA TRP A 336 6.73 10.97 -2.18
C TRP A 336 7.23 11.50 -3.52
N GLY A 337 6.93 10.78 -4.61
CA GLY A 337 7.25 11.27 -5.95
C GLY A 337 6.41 12.47 -6.36
N THR A 338 6.56 12.88 -7.61
CA THR A 338 5.82 14.01 -8.19
C THR A 338 4.97 13.55 -9.38
N PRO A 339 3.86 14.24 -9.69
CA PRO A 339 2.95 13.80 -10.75
C PRO A 339 3.57 13.63 -12.14
N PHE A 340 4.64 14.39 -12.45
CA PHE A 340 5.20 14.48 -13.80
C PHE A 340 6.73 14.41 -13.89
N ASN A 341 7.46 14.22 -12.79
CA ASN A 341 8.93 14.26 -12.81
C ASN A 341 9.62 13.13 -12.01
N ALA A 342 8.88 12.18 -11.42
CA ALA A 342 9.48 11.04 -10.70
C ALA A 342 9.70 9.84 -11.63
N PHE A 343 8.59 9.21 -12.08
CA PHE A 343 8.57 8.09 -13.02
C PHE A 343 9.59 6.97 -12.73
N TRP A 344 9.83 6.64 -11.46
CA TRP A 344 10.66 5.50 -11.08
C TRP A 344 10.00 4.15 -11.44
N CYS A 345 10.71 3.03 -11.24
CA CYS A 345 10.11 1.70 -11.42
C CYS A 345 8.80 1.53 -10.60
N CYS A 346 8.78 2.03 -9.35
CA CYS A 346 7.61 1.97 -8.46
C CYS A 346 6.42 2.81 -8.95
N TYR A 347 6.66 3.85 -9.75
CA TYR A 347 5.58 4.56 -10.43
C TYR A 347 4.93 3.67 -11.49
N GLY A 348 5.74 2.94 -12.26
CA GLY A 348 5.26 2.01 -13.28
C GLY A 348 4.44 0.86 -12.68
N THR A 349 4.97 0.16 -11.67
CA THR A 349 4.25 -0.93 -11.00
C THR A 349 3.08 -0.44 -10.15
N GLY A 350 3.18 0.78 -9.59
CA GLY A 350 2.10 1.43 -8.85
C GLY A 350 0.86 1.66 -9.71
N ILE A 351 0.99 2.31 -10.88
CA ILE A 351 -0.16 2.52 -11.77
C ILE A 351 -0.76 1.20 -12.26
N GLU A 352 0.06 0.17 -12.46
CA GLU A 352 -0.43 -1.15 -12.81
C GLU A 352 -1.19 -1.80 -11.67
N SER A 353 -0.71 -1.69 -10.43
CA SER A 353 -1.40 -2.23 -9.24
C SER A 353 -2.80 -1.65 -9.09
N PHE A 354 -2.91 -0.31 -9.15
CA PHE A 354 -4.21 0.37 -9.01
C PHE A 354 -5.14 0.19 -10.23
N SER A 355 -4.59 -0.19 -11.39
CA SER A 355 -5.41 -0.52 -12.57
C SER A 355 -6.11 -1.89 -12.52
N LYS A 356 -5.75 -2.74 -11.55
CA LYS A 356 -6.13 -4.16 -11.53
C LYS A 356 -6.57 -4.69 -10.16
N LEU A 357 -7.01 -3.83 -9.25
CA LEU A 357 -7.39 -4.24 -7.87
C LEU A 357 -8.47 -5.35 -7.83
N GLY A 358 -9.27 -5.51 -8.88
CA GLY A 358 -10.27 -6.57 -9.00
C GLY A 358 -9.75 -7.92 -9.53
N ASP A 359 -8.51 -8.02 -10.02
CA ASP A 359 -8.01 -9.16 -10.81
C ASP A 359 -7.81 -10.48 -10.03
N SER A 360 -7.90 -10.40 -8.70
CA SER A 360 -7.65 -11.50 -7.77
C SER A 360 -8.69 -11.59 -6.66
N ILE A 361 -9.91 -11.07 -6.90
CA ILE A 361 -11.06 -11.30 -6.01
C ILE A 361 -11.66 -12.68 -6.28
N TYR A 362 -11.77 -13.04 -7.55
CA TYR A 362 -12.48 -14.22 -8.04
C TYR A 362 -11.57 -15.09 -8.91
N PHE A 363 -11.62 -16.42 -8.73
CA PHE A 363 -10.94 -17.40 -9.58
C PHE A 363 -11.93 -18.47 -10.02
N GLU A 364 -12.09 -18.61 -11.32
CA GLU A 364 -12.98 -19.59 -11.92
C GLU A 364 -12.25 -20.91 -12.18
N GLU A 365 -12.96 -22.00 -11.95
CA GLU A 365 -12.58 -23.35 -12.37
C GLU A 365 -13.70 -23.88 -13.27
N GLU A 366 -13.36 -24.08 -14.55
CA GLU A 366 -14.29 -24.60 -15.55
C GLU A 366 -14.54 -26.10 -15.34
N GLY A 367 -15.74 -26.54 -15.71
CA GLY A 367 -16.14 -27.95 -15.61
C GLY A 367 -17.61 -28.14 -15.95
N SER A 368 -18.08 -29.39 -15.85
CA SER A 368 -19.50 -29.73 -16.01
C SER A 368 -20.37 -29.03 -14.95
N SER A 369 -19.86 -28.94 -13.72
CA SER A 369 -20.34 -28.03 -12.67
C SER A 369 -19.24 -27.03 -12.35
N PRO A 370 -19.30 -25.79 -12.88
CA PRO A 370 -18.23 -24.82 -12.69
C PRO A 370 -18.14 -24.40 -11.22
N ALA A 371 -16.93 -24.08 -10.78
CA ALA A 371 -16.68 -23.55 -9.44
C ALA A 371 -16.09 -22.14 -9.49
N LEU A 372 -16.44 -21.32 -8.50
CA LEU A 372 -15.91 -19.97 -8.32
C LEU A 372 -15.33 -19.83 -6.92
N TYR A 373 -14.02 -19.58 -6.86
CA TYR A 373 -13.30 -19.25 -5.64
C TYR A 373 -13.38 -17.76 -5.39
N ILE A 374 -13.92 -17.36 -4.24
CA ILE A 374 -13.92 -15.98 -3.75
C ILE A 374 -12.85 -15.89 -2.67
N ILE A 375 -11.72 -15.28 -3.00
CA ILE A 375 -10.56 -15.25 -2.11
C ILE A 375 -10.33 -13.89 -1.42
N GLN A 376 -10.91 -12.81 -1.94
CA GLN A 376 -10.88 -11.49 -1.30
C GLN A 376 -12.29 -11.04 -0.97
N TYR A 377 -12.45 -10.44 0.22
CA TYR A 377 -13.69 -9.82 0.62
C TYR A 377 -13.65 -8.31 0.35
N ILE A 378 -13.95 -7.94 -0.91
CA ILE A 378 -13.96 -6.56 -1.40
C ILE A 378 -15.28 -6.29 -2.11
N SER A 379 -15.95 -5.19 -1.77
CA SER A 379 -17.20 -4.78 -2.43
C SER A 379 -17.01 -4.70 -3.95
N SER A 380 -17.74 -5.54 -4.68
CA SER A 380 -17.52 -5.76 -6.11
C SER A 380 -18.71 -6.44 -6.77
N SER A 381 -18.73 -6.43 -8.11
CA SER A 381 -19.71 -7.17 -8.89
C SER A 381 -19.03 -8.01 -9.97
N LEU A 382 -19.46 -9.26 -10.11
CA LEU A 382 -18.93 -10.20 -11.09
C LEU A 382 -20.06 -10.70 -12.00
N LYS A 383 -19.79 -10.74 -13.31
CA LYS A 383 -20.59 -11.54 -14.26
C LYS A 383 -19.90 -12.89 -14.43
N TRP A 384 -20.39 -13.92 -13.75
CA TRP A 384 -19.83 -15.26 -13.81
C TRP A 384 -20.35 -16.01 -15.03
N LYS A 385 -19.56 -16.01 -16.10
CA LYS A 385 -20.02 -16.44 -17.44
C LYS A 385 -20.34 -17.93 -17.54
N SER A 386 -19.51 -18.83 -16.96
CA SER A 386 -19.71 -20.28 -17.16
C SER A 386 -20.94 -20.86 -16.45
N SER A 387 -21.45 -20.15 -15.44
CA SER A 387 -22.69 -20.46 -14.71
C SER A 387 -23.85 -19.52 -15.09
N GLN A 388 -23.59 -18.47 -15.87
CA GLN A 388 -24.57 -17.47 -16.32
C GLN A 388 -25.29 -16.75 -15.17
N VAL A 389 -24.58 -16.46 -14.07
CA VAL A 389 -25.11 -15.67 -12.94
C VAL A 389 -24.25 -14.43 -12.68
N GLY A 390 -24.87 -13.40 -12.13
CA GLY A 390 -24.20 -12.26 -11.52
C GLY A 390 -24.04 -12.45 -10.01
N ILE A 391 -22.94 -11.94 -9.47
CA ILE A 391 -22.67 -11.90 -8.03
C ILE A 391 -22.41 -10.45 -7.64
N ASN A 392 -23.17 -9.93 -6.70
CA ASN A 392 -22.91 -8.65 -6.07
C ASN A 392 -22.44 -8.89 -4.64
N GLN A 393 -21.21 -8.50 -4.35
CA GLN A 393 -20.60 -8.57 -3.05
C GLN A 393 -20.59 -7.18 -2.39
N LYS A 394 -21.12 -7.10 -1.18
CA LYS A 394 -21.05 -5.92 -0.32
C LYS A 394 -20.34 -6.26 0.99
N VAL A 395 -19.33 -5.48 1.33
CA VAL A 395 -18.54 -5.62 2.55
C VAL A 395 -18.76 -4.40 3.43
N GLU A 396 -19.05 -4.64 4.71
CA GLU A 396 -19.13 -3.57 5.71
C GLU A 396 -17.74 -3.25 6.26
N THR A 397 -17.46 -1.97 6.50
CA THR A 397 -16.19 -1.53 7.09
C THR A 397 -16.15 -1.96 8.56
N PRO A 398 -15.21 -2.81 8.98
CA PRO A 398 -15.07 -3.17 10.39
C PRO A 398 -14.60 -1.98 11.23
N THR A 399 -14.94 -2.00 12.52
CA THR A 399 -14.48 -1.01 13.50
C THR A 399 -13.80 -1.70 14.67
N SER A 400 -13.03 -0.98 15.47
CA SER A 400 -12.38 -1.54 16.66
C SER A 400 -13.38 -1.92 17.75
N THR A 401 -14.59 -1.34 17.77
CA THR A 401 -15.64 -1.63 18.75
C THR A 401 -16.67 -2.67 18.28
N ASP A 402 -16.76 -2.93 16.98
CA ASP A 402 -17.59 -3.97 16.37
C ASP A 402 -16.70 -4.93 15.58
N PRO A 403 -16.16 -5.98 16.25
CA PRO A 403 -15.03 -6.74 15.72
C PRO A 403 -15.43 -7.84 14.75
N TYR A 404 -16.21 -7.48 13.73
CA TYR A 404 -16.71 -8.41 12.73
C TYR A 404 -16.55 -7.85 11.32
N LEU A 405 -15.96 -8.66 10.45
CA LEU A 405 -16.07 -8.47 9.01
C LEU A 405 -17.39 -9.07 8.54
N ARG A 406 -18.30 -8.24 8.00
CA ARG A 406 -19.59 -8.70 7.45
C ARG A 406 -19.60 -8.58 5.93
N VAL A 407 -20.01 -9.66 5.28
CA VAL A 407 -20.07 -9.77 3.82
C VAL A 407 -21.46 -10.24 3.43
N THR A 408 -22.09 -9.56 2.48
CA THR A 408 -23.33 -10.00 1.85
C THR A 408 -23.07 -10.25 0.37
N LEU A 409 -23.39 -11.45 -0.11
CA LEU A 409 -23.41 -11.80 -1.53
C LEU A 409 -24.86 -11.94 -1.98
N VAL A 410 -25.23 -11.23 -3.03
CA VAL A 410 -26.54 -11.35 -3.68
C VAL A 410 -26.35 -11.87 -5.09
N ILE A 411 -27.05 -12.94 -5.43
CA ILE A 411 -27.03 -13.52 -6.76
C ILE A 411 -28.08 -12.86 -7.65
N SER A 412 -27.69 -12.52 -8.87
CA SER A 412 -28.63 -12.24 -9.95
C SER A 412 -28.56 -13.37 -10.99
N ALA A 413 -29.70 -13.84 -11.45
CA ALA A 413 -29.78 -14.86 -12.49
C ALA A 413 -30.93 -14.51 -13.44
N ASP A 414 -30.75 -14.77 -14.73
CA ASP A 414 -31.85 -14.77 -15.69
C ASP A 414 -32.71 -16.02 -15.42
N GLU A 415 -34.03 -15.93 -15.59
CA GLU A 415 -34.95 -17.02 -15.25
C GLU A 415 -34.55 -18.34 -15.95
N ALA A 416 -34.22 -19.34 -15.12
CA ALA A 416 -33.87 -20.72 -15.45
C ALA A 416 -32.46 -20.99 -16.04
N THR A 417 -31.40 -20.78 -15.25
CA THR A 417 -30.13 -21.49 -15.46
C THR A 417 -30.15 -22.82 -14.69
N GLY A 418 -30.52 -23.90 -15.37
CA GLY A 418 -30.53 -25.27 -14.81
C GLY A 418 -29.15 -25.87 -14.52
N LYS A 419 -28.08 -25.06 -14.45
CA LYS A 419 -26.70 -25.52 -14.31
C LYS A 419 -26.23 -25.37 -12.87
N SER A 420 -26.10 -26.49 -12.18
CA SER A 420 -25.53 -26.53 -10.83
C SER A 420 -24.09 -26.02 -10.85
N SER A 421 -23.77 -25.09 -9.96
CA SER A 421 -22.43 -24.53 -9.82
C SER A 421 -22.05 -24.34 -8.36
N THR A 422 -20.76 -24.22 -8.08
CA THR A 422 -20.22 -24.20 -6.71
C THR A 422 -19.55 -22.87 -6.39
N LEU A 423 -19.97 -22.22 -5.31
CA LEU A 423 -19.21 -21.13 -4.70
C LEU A 423 -18.25 -21.70 -3.64
N LYS A 424 -16.98 -21.33 -3.71
CA LYS A 424 -15.92 -21.65 -2.75
C LYS A 424 -15.55 -20.36 -2.02
N LEU A 425 -16.06 -20.18 -0.81
CA LEU A 425 -15.91 -18.98 0.01
C LEU A 425 -14.75 -19.17 0.99
N ARG A 426 -13.74 -18.30 0.92
CA ARG A 426 -12.58 -18.38 1.81
C ARG A 426 -12.98 -18.19 3.27
N ILE A 427 -12.57 -19.09 4.16
CA ILE A 427 -12.62 -18.84 5.62
C ILE A 427 -11.23 -18.35 6.05
N PRO A 428 -11.04 -17.03 6.32
CA PRO A 428 -9.71 -16.47 6.55
C PRO A 428 -8.98 -17.10 7.73
N PHE A 429 -7.67 -17.32 7.63
CA PHE A 429 -6.90 -17.94 8.73
C PHE A 429 -6.92 -17.13 10.04
N TRP A 430 -7.13 -15.82 9.95
CA TRP A 430 -7.12 -14.91 11.10
C TRP A 430 -8.44 -14.90 11.89
N THR A 431 -9.49 -15.59 11.43
CA THR A 431 -10.81 -15.61 12.09
C THR A 431 -10.95 -16.77 13.08
N SER A 432 -11.99 -16.73 13.93
CA SER A 432 -12.39 -17.80 14.85
C SER A 432 -13.76 -18.37 14.49
N LEU A 433 -14.01 -19.63 14.86
CA LEU A 433 -15.36 -20.22 14.73
C LEU A 433 -16.34 -19.66 15.77
N ASP A 434 -15.85 -19.32 16.95
CA ASP A 434 -16.66 -18.64 17.97
C ASP A 434 -17.04 -17.24 17.47
N GLY A 435 -18.34 -16.97 17.35
CA GLY A 435 -18.90 -15.74 16.79
C GLY A 435 -19.01 -15.67 15.25
N ALA A 436 -18.49 -16.67 14.52
CA ALA A 436 -18.64 -16.74 13.07
C ALA A 436 -20.06 -17.17 12.68
N LYS A 437 -20.60 -16.56 11.62
CA LYS A 437 -21.93 -16.88 11.09
C LYS A 437 -21.90 -16.96 9.58
N ALA A 438 -22.63 -17.92 9.04
CA ALA A 438 -22.88 -18.04 7.61
C ALA A 438 -24.33 -18.47 7.40
N SER A 439 -25.02 -17.84 6.46
CA SER A 439 -26.37 -18.26 6.06
C SER A 439 -26.59 -18.13 4.56
N LEU A 440 -27.49 -18.95 4.04
CA LEU A 440 -28.05 -18.87 2.70
C LEU A 440 -29.56 -18.76 2.82
N ASN A 441 -30.14 -17.65 2.35
CA ASN A 441 -31.59 -17.39 2.44
C ASN A 441 -32.12 -17.63 3.86
N ASP A 442 -31.42 -17.06 4.85
CA ASP A 442 -31.70 -17.16 6.29
C ASP A 442 -31.57 -18.57 6.90
N GLN A 443 -31.14 -19.56 6.12
CA GLN A 443 -30.78 -20.89 6.63
C GLN A 443 -29.29 -20.93 6.99
N GLU A 444 -28.98 -21.32 8.22
CA GLU A 444 -27.61 -21.41 8.73
C GLU A 444 -26.79 -22.46 7.96
N LEU A 445 -25.54 -22.11 7.65
CA LEU A 445 -24.57 -22.97 6.98
C LEU A 445 -23.49 -23.42 7.96
N HIS A 446 -23.02 -24.66 7.79
CA HIS A 446 -21.85 -25.14 8.52
C HIS A 446 -20.58 -24.42 8.03
N ILE A 447 -19.86 -23.80 8.97
CA ILE A 447 -18.61 -23.11 8.71
C ILE A 447 -17.45 -24.08 9.01
N PRO A 448 -16.59 -24.41 8.02
CA PRO A 448 -15.42 -25.24 8.26
C PRO A 448 -14.33 -24.47 9.03
N ALA A 449 -13.28 -25.18 9.45
CA ALA A 449 -12.16 -24.57 10.17
C ALA A 449 -11.51 -23.41 9.37
N PRO A 450 -11.01 -22.35 10.05
CA PRO A 450 -10.23 -21.29 9.41
C PRO A 450 -9.06 -21.81 8.57
N GLY A 451 -8.72 -21.07 7.50
CA GLY A 451 -7.68 -21.49 6.55
C GLY A 451 -8.16 -22.54 5.54
N THR A 452 -9.47 -22.61 5.28
CA THR A 452 -10.08 -23.52 4.30
C THR A 452 -11.15 -22.81 3.46
N PHE A 453 -11.84 -23.54 2.58
CA PHE A 453 -12.98 -23.04 1.79
C PHE A 453 -14.29 -23.67 2.25
N MET A 454 -15.30 -22.83 2.51
CA MET A 454 -16.70 -23.26 2.59
C MET A 454 -17.27 -23.41 1.18
N SER A 455 -17.85 -24.57 0.87
CA SER A 455 -18.38 -24.88 -0.46
C SER A 455 -19.90 -24.89 -0.45
N ILE A 456 -20.53 -24.16 -1.37
CA ILE A 456 -21.98 -24.16 -1.56
C ILE A 456 -22.26 -24.52 -3.02
N THR A 457 -22.88 -25.68 -3.24
CA THR A 457 -23.27 -26.15 -4.58
C THR A 457 -24.78 -26.03 -4.72
N LYS A 458 -25.23 -25.30 -5.74
CA LYS A 458 -26.66 -25.03 -5.94
C LYS A 458 -26.96 -24.74 -7.41
N ASN A 459 -28.22 -24.93 -7.79
CA ASN A 459 -28.85 -24.22 -8.91
C ASN A 459 -29.27 -22.84 -8.41
N TRP A 460 -28.44 -21.84 -8.66
CA TRP A 460 -28.63 -20.49 -8.12
C TRP A 460 -29.86 -19.81 -8.71
N SER A 461 -30.63 -19.19 -7.84
CA SER A 461 -31.81 -18.39 -8.18
C SER A 461 -31.53 -16.91 -7.97
N SER A 462 -32.23 -16.07 -8.72
CA SER A 462 -32.17 -14.63 -8.52
C SER A 462 -32.60 -14.28 -7.09
N ASN A 463 -31.87 -13.38 -6.44
CA ASN A 463 -31.99 -12.99 -5.03
C ASN A 463 -31.56 -14.04 -4.00
N ASP A 464 -30.93 -15.17 -4.40
CA ASP A 464 -30.21 -15.99 -3.43
C ASP A 464 -29.21 -15.09 -2.70
N LYS A 465 -29.25 -15.12 -1.36
CA LYS A 465 -28.49 -14.24 -0.49
C LYS A 465 -27.64 -15.05 0.46
N ILE A 466 -26.33 -14.84 0.39
CA ILE A 466 -25.37 -15.39 1.34
C ILE A 466 -24.93 -14.27 2.27
N VAL A 467 -24.99 -14.50 3.58
CA VAL A 467 -24.48 -13.58 4.59
C VAL A 467 -23.36 -14.28 5.35
N LEU A 468 -22.21 -13.62 5.44
CA LEU A 468 -21.04 -14.08 6.20
C LEU A 468 -20.70 -13.06 7.27
N GLN A 469 -20.32 -13.54 8.45
CA GLN A 469 -19.76 -12.75 9.53
C GLN A 469 -18.53 -13.46 10.07
N PHE A 470 -17.38 -12.78 10.06
CA PHE A 470 -16.12 -13.31 10.54
C PHE A 470 -15.60 -12.46 11.71
N PRO A 471 -15.43 -13.04 12.92
CA PRO A 471 -14.77 -12.39 14.03
C PRO A 471 -13.35 -11.95 13.65
N MET A 472 -13.01 -10.72 14.05
CA MET A 472 -11.67 -10.15 13.92
C MET A 472 -11.06 -9.98 15.31
N SER A 473 -9.86 -10.50 15.52
CA SER A 473 -9.13 -10.34 16.77
C SER A 473 -7.80 -9.63 16.57
N LEU A 474 -7.31 -9.01 17.65
CA LEU A 474 -5.92 -8.60 17.74
C LEU A 474 -5.02 -9.86 17.76
N ARG A 475 -3.92 -9.82 17.02
CA ARG A 475 -2.89 -10.84 17.00
C ARG A 475 -1.51 -10.20 16.90
N THR A 476 -0.48 -10.97 17.24
CA THR A 476 0.90 -10.55 17.04
C THR A 476 1.60 -11.43 16.02
N GLU A 477 2.57 -10.86 15.32
CA GLU A 477 3.45 -11.59 14.41
C GLU A 477 4.89 -11.24 14.75
N ALA A 478 5.68 -12.22 15.19
CA ALA A 478 7.09 -12.00 15.49
C ALA A 478 7.85 -11.60 14.22
N ILE A 479 8.82 -10.70 14.37
CA ILE A 479 9.75 -10.44 13.28
C ILE A 479 10.46 -11.73 12.88
N LYS A 480 10.72 -11.92 11.59
CA LYS A 480 11.43 -13.11 11.11
C LYS A 480 12.92 -12.92 11.37
N ASP A 481 13.29 -13.15 12.63
CA ASP A 481 14.65 -13.12 13.14
C ASP A 481 14.83 -14.27 14.13
N ASP A 482 15.91 -15.04 14.00
CA ASP A 482 16.16 -16.21 14.87
C ASP A 482 17.08 -15.91 16.06
N ARG A 483 17.57 -14.67 16.17
CA ARG A 483 18.39 -14.23 17.30
C ARG A 483 17.51 -13.93 18.51
N ARG A 484 17.95 -14.39 19.69
CA ARG A 484 17.17 -14.36 20.93
C ARG A 484 16.88 -12.93 21.41
N GLU A 485 17.80 -12.00 21.18
CA GLU A 485 17.69 -10.59 21.56
C GLU A 485 16.56 -9.85 20.84
N TYR A 486 16.07 -10.36 19.70
CA TYR A 486 14.95 -9.78 18.94
C TYR A 486 13.64 -10.57 19.11
N ALA A 487 13.59 -11.58 19.98
CA ALA A 487 12.41 -12.42 20.18
C ALA A 487 11.18 -11.66 20.72
N SER A 488 11.41 -10.50 21.34
CA SER A 488 10.35 -9.60 21.83
C SER A 488 9.80 -8.67 20.75
N ILE A 489 10.43 -8.57 19.57
CA ILE A 489 9.99 -7.68 18.49
C ILE A 489 8.84 -8.32 17.72
N LYS A 490 7.67 -7.68 17.77
CA LYS A 490 6.46 -8.17 17.09
C LYS A 490 5.67 -7.04 16.47
N ALA A 491 5.02 -7.33 15.35
CA ALA A 491 3.98 -6.50 14.77
C ALA A 491 2.62 -6.83 15.41
N ILE A 492 1.69 -5.87 15.39
CA ILE A 492 0.31 -6.05 15.87
C ILE A 492 -0.63 -6.00 14.66
N LEU A 493 -1.52 -6.98 14.52
CA LEU A 493 -2.49 -7.04 13.45
C LEU A 493 -3.91 -7.18 14.01
N TYR A 494 -4.88 -6.62 13.30
CA TYR A 494 -6.30 -6.75 13.56
C TYR A 494 -6.98 -7.40 12.35
N GLY A 495 -7.28 -8.70 12.44
CA GLY A 495 -7.62 -9.51 11.28
C GLY A 495 -6.49 -9.46 10.21
N PRO A 496 -6.75 -8.97 8.98
CA PRO A 496 -5.74 -8.81 7.94
C PRO A 496 -4.96 -7.48 8.00
N TYR A 497 -5.36 -6.53 8.85
CA TYR A 497 -4.80 -5.18 8.88
C TYR A 497 -3.60 -5.09 9.83
N LEU A 498 -2.44 -4.66 9.32
CA LEU A 498 -1.30 -4.29 10.15
C LEU A 498 -1.60 -2.95 10.83
N LEU A 499 -1.56 -2.96 12.16
CA LEU A 499 -1.68 -1.76 12.98
C LEU A 499 -0.29 -1.19 13.26
N VAL A 500 -0.16 0.12 13.06
CA VAL A 500 1.04 0.90 13.38
C VAL A 500 0.71 1.95 14.42
N GLY A 501 1.66 2.26 15.30
CA GLY A 501 1.50 3.26 16.35
C GLY A 501 2.07 4.59 15.92
N LEU A 502 1.29 5.67 16.06
CA LEU A 502 1.85 7.02 15.91
C LEU A 502 2.93 7.23 16.97
N SER A 503 4.17 7.47 16.53
CA SER A 503 5.30 7.70 17.44
C SER A 503 6.46 8.36 16.71
N ASP A 504 7.32 9.02 17.48
CA ASP A 504 8.55 9.66 17.01
C ASP A 504 9.81 8.83 17.31
N GLY A 505 9.63 7.50 17.39
CA GLY A 505 10.72 6.54 17.63
C GLY A 505 10.56 5.71 18.90
N ASP A 506 9.56 6.01 19.73
CA ASP A 506 9.18 5.08 20.80
C ASP A 506 8.50 3.85 20.22
N TRP A 507 8.77 2.70 20.83
CA TRP A 507 8.35 1.39 20.35
C TRP A 507 8.25 0.33 21.46
N ASP A 508 8.49 0.72 22.72
CA ASP A 508 8.46 -0.18 23.88
C ASP A 508 7.05 -0.23 24.47
N LEU A 509 6.42 -1.40 24.44
CA LEU A 509 5.08 -1.63 25.00
C LEU A 509 5.14 -2.01 26.48
N GLN A 510 4.12 -1.63 27.25
CA GLN A 510 3.96 -2.09 28.63
C GLN A 510 3.17 -3.40 28.65
N THR A 511 3.87 -4.50 28.89
CA THR A 511 3.27 -5.85 28.89
C THR A 511 3.41 -6.56 30.24
N LYS A 512 3.93 -5.87 31.27
CA LYS A 512 4.15 -6.48 32.59
C LYS A 512 2.81 -6.92 33.20
N ASN A 513 2.71 -8.21 33.52
CA ASN A 513 1.53 -8.86 34.10
C ASN A 513 0.29 -8.91 33.20
N THR A 514 0.45 -8.85 31.87
CA THR A 514 -0.67 -9.05 30.94
C THR A 514 -0.79 -10.52 30.52
N HIS A 515 -2.01 -11.02 30.43
CA HIS A 515 -2.32 -12.37 29.97
C HIS A 515 -2.85 -12.38 28.53
N SER A 516 -3.41 -11.26 28.08
CA SER A 516 -4.00 -11.09 26.76
C SER A 516 -3.68 -9.72 26.15
N LEU A 517 -3.79 -9.58 24.82
CA LEU A 517 -3.62 -8.29 24.15
C LEU A 517 -4.69 -7.26 24.58
N SER A 518 -5.90 -7.70 24.91
CA SER A 518 -6.98 -6.83 25.38
C SER A 518 -6.73 -6.21 26.75
N ASP A 519 -5.76 -6.72 27.52
CA ASP A 519 -5.42 -6.17 28.84
C ASP A 519 -4.73 -4.80 28.72
N PHE A 520 -4.05 -4.54 27.60
CA PHE A 520 -3.26 -3.32 27.38
C PHE A 520 -3.50 -2.66 26.02
N ILE A 521 -4.36 -3.24 25.17
CA ILE A 521 -4.81 -2.63 23.91
C ILE A 521 -6.33 -2.48 23.94
N ALA A 522 -6.81 -1.24 23.99
CA ALA A 522 -8.21 -0.89 24.09
C ALA A 522 -8.75 -0.27 22.79
N PRO A 523 -9.97 -0.62 22.34
CA PRO A 523 -10.56 -0.04 21.13
C PRO A 523 -10.98 1.42 21.35
N ILE A 524 -10.85 2.24 20.30
CA ILE A 524 -11.33 3.62 20.27
C ILE A 524 -12.70 3.70 19.57
N PRO A 525 -13.76 4.19 20.24
CA PRO A 525 -15.06 4.44 19.60
C PRO A 525 -14.99 5.71 18.72
N SER A 526 -14.41 5.57 17.53
CA SER A 526 -14.02 6.69 16.65
C SER A 526 -15.15 7.67 16.35
N SER A 527 -16.39 7.21 16.16
CA SER A 527 -17.54 8.09 15.90
C SER A 527 -17.78 9.11 17.02
N SER A 528 -17.64 8.67 18.28
CA SER A 528 -17.77 9.55 19.44
C SER A 528 -16.50 10.37 19.68
N TYR A 529 -15.32 9.77 19.52
CA TYR A 529 -14.06 10.46 19.79
C TYR A 529 -13.75 11.53 18.74
N ASN A 530 -14.03 11.29 17.46
CA ASN A 530 -13.82 12.29 16.40
C ASN A 530 -14.66 13.56 16.64
N SER A 531 -15.87 13.42 17.22
CA SER A 531 -16.70 14.57 17.59
C SER A 531 -16.13 15.42 18.73
N GLN A 532 -15.11 14.90 19.44
CA GLN A 532 -14.42 15.58 20.55
C GLN A 532 -13.08 16.20 20.11
N LEU A 533 -12.68 16.04 18.84
CA LEU A 533 -11.42 16.54 18.32
C LEU A 533 -11.53 18.01 17.93
N ILE A 534 -10.55 18.79 18.37
CA ILE A 534 -10.43 20.21 18.06
C ILE A 534 -9.02 20.58 17.62
N THR A 535 -8.94 21.72 16.95
CA THR A 535 -7.70 22.47 16.75
C THR A 535 -7.93 23.92 17.18
N LEU A 536 -6.98 24.46 17.94
CA LEU A 536 -6.97 25.85 18.38
C LEU A 536 -6.35 26.72 17.28
N VAL A 537 -7.18 27.49 16.57
CA VAL A 537 -6.78 28.31 15.43
C VAL A 537 -6.69 29.77 15.84
N GLN A 538 -5.70 30.49 15.33
CA GLN A 538 -5.55 31.92 15.52
C GLN A 538 -5.32 32.61 14.17
N PRO A 539 -6.35 33.29 13.63
CA PRO A 539 -6.19 34.10 12.42
C PRO A 539 -5.34 35.34 12.72
N THR A 540 -4.26 35.52 11.97
CA THR A 540 -3.45 36.76 11.98
C THR A 540 -3.75 37.59 10.72
N GLN A 541 -3.18 38.80 10.61
CA GLN A 541 -3.41 39.65 9.43
C GLN A 541 -2.90 39.03 8.12
N ASN A 542 -1.86 38.18 8.18
CA ASN A 542 -1.17 37.64 7.00
C ASN A 542 -1.15 36.11 6.90
N SER A 543 -1.45 35.38 7.98
CA SER A 543 -1.47 33.92 8.00
C SER A 543 -2.48 33.37 9.01
N THR A 544 -2.82 32.09 8.89
CA THR A 544 -3.57 31.36 9.92
C THR A 544 -2.59 30.48 10.68
N GLN A 545 -2.50 30.67 12.00
CA GLN A 545 -1.65 29.85 12.86
C GLN A 545 -2.49 28.91 13.71
N VAL A 546 -1.89 27.81 14.13
CA VAL A 546 -2.51 26.80 15.00
C VAL A 546 -1.60 26.48 16.18
N VAL A 547 -2.20 26.09 17.30
CA VAL A 547 -1.44 25.51 18.41
C VAL A 547 -1.03 24.10 18.03
N ILE A 548 0.27 23.80 18.14
CA ILE A 548 0.82 22.47 17.94
C ILE A 548 1.60 22.00 19.17
N LYS A 549 1.64 20.69 19.38
CA LYS A 549 2.63 20.04 20.24
C LYS A 549 3.97 19.92 19.51
N ASP A 550 5.05 20.40 20.10
CA ASP A 550 6.41 20.20 19.57
C ASP A 550 7.03 18.88 20.04
N SER A 551 8.24 18.56 19.54
CA SER A 551 8.94 17.32 19.89
C SER A 551 9.44 17.25 21.33
N LYS A 552 9.36 18.35 22.09
CA LYS A 552 9.75 18.43 23.51
C LYS A 552 8.54 18.34 24.43
N ASP A 553 7.40 17.89 23.91
CA ASP A 553 6.12 17.85 24.63
C ASP A 553 5.72 19.25 25.17
N THR A 554 6.09 20.33 24.46
CA THR A 554 5.67 21.71 24.73
C THR A 554 4.74 22.23 23.64
N LEU A 555 4.05 23.35 23.88
CA LEU A 555 3.08 23.89 22.92
C LEU A 555 3.61 25.17 22.26
N THR A 556 3.53 25.22 20.93
CA THR A 556 3.95 26.37 20.10
C THR A 556 2.86 26.76 19.11
N MET A 557 2.93 27.97 18.59
CA MET A 557 2.15 28.39 17.42
C MET A 557 2.95 28.05 16.16
N ASP A 558 2.29 27.49 15.17
CA ASP A 558 2.87 27.21 13.85
C ASP A 558 1.86 27.53 12.75
N ASP A 559 2.32 27.59 11.51
CA ASP A 559 1.45 27.81 10.36
C ASP A 559 0.46 26.65 10.18
N PHE A 560 -0.73 26.97 9.68
CA PHE A 560 -1.78 25.97 9.45
C PHE A 560 -1.27 24.83 8.53
N PRO A 561 -1.20 23.58 9.01
CA PRO A 561 -0.52 22.52 8.29
C PRO A 561 -1.38 21.90 7.18
N GLY A 562 -0.71 21.34 6.17
CA GLY A 562 -1.36 20.55 5.13
C GLY A 562 -1.89 19.21 5.65
N PRO A 563 -2.94 18.64 5.04
CA PRO A 563 -3.59 17.41 5.51
C PRO A 563 -2.67 16.18 5.48
N GLY A 564 -2.77 15.34 6.51
CA GLY A 564 -2.01 14.08 6.61
C GLY A 564 -0.52 14.28 6.92
N THR A 565 -0.20 15.40 7.58
CA THR A 565 1.16 15.71 8.04
C THR A 565 1.33 15.40 9.51
N LYS A 566 2.57 15.17 9.94
CA LYS A 566 2.90 15.12 11.38
C LYS A 566 2.40 16.36 12.13
N SER A 567 2.44 17.54 11.52
CA SER A 567 1.92 18.77 12.13
C SER A 567 0.40 18.73 12.30
N THR A 568 -0.38 18.11 11.40
CA THR A 568 -1.83 17.94 11.62
C THR A 568 -2.15 17.07 12.82
N VAL A 569 -1.37 16.01 13.03
CA VAL A 569 -1.47 15.15 14.21
C VAL A 569 -1.19 15.95 15.48
N HIS A 570 -0.09 16.71 15.49
CA HIS A 570 0.32 17.53 16.64
C HIS A 570 -0.57 18.76 16.90
N ALA A 571 -1.32 19.22 15.90
CA ALA A 571 -2.29 20.30 16.01
C ALA A 571 -3.67 19.84 16.49
N THR A 572 -3.87 18.53 16.62
CA THR A 572 -5.16 17.93 16.97
C THR A 572 -5.19 17.53 18.44
N PHE A 573 -6.21 17.97 19.15
CA PHE A 573 -6.42 17.66 20.57
C PHE A 573 -7.82 17.10 20.78
N ARG A 574 -7.95 16.07 21.62
CA ARG A 574 -9.24 15.59 22.11
C ARG A 574 -9.63 16.35 23.37
N LEU A 575 -10.89 16.79 23.40
CA LEU A 575 -11.49 17.41 24.58
C LEU A 575 -11.98 16.35 25.55
N ILE A 576 -11.42 16.34 26.77
CA ILE A 576 -11.92 15.54 27.88
C ILE A 576 -12.80 16.46 28.75
N ASP A 577 -14.12 16.26 28.72
CA ASP A 577 -15.09 17.05 29.48
C ASP A 577 -15.13 16.60 30.95
N HIS A 578 -14.87 17.54 31.87
CA HIS A 578 -14.93 17.32 33.33
C HIS A 578 -16.13 18.01 33.97
N SER A 579 -17.06 18.52 33.15
CA SER A 579 -18.19 19.31 33.62
C SER A 579 -19.30 18.40 34.17
N PRO A 580 -20.09 18.85 35.16
CA PRO A 580 -21.22 18.05 35.66
C PRO A 580 -22.22 17.74 34.54
N ASN A 581 -22.91 16.59 34.61
CA ASN A 581 -23.87 16.12 33.59
C ASN A 581 -25.01 17.11 33.22
N ASN A 582 -25.21 18.19 33.98
CA ASN A 582 -26.19 19.26 33.73
C ASN A 582 -25.58 20.53 33.08
N ALA A 583 -24.35 20.45 32.55
CA ALA A 583 -23.67 21.59 31.94
C ALA A 583 -24.29 22.00 30.58
N SER A 584 -24.04 23.25 30.18
CA SER A 584 -24.50 23.84 28.91
C SER A 584 -24.22 22.93 27.70
N SER A 585 -25.11 22.93 26.72
CA SER A 585 -24.88 22.30 25.42
C SER A 585 -23.81 23.02 24.58
N THR A 586 -23.50 24.27 24.93
CA THR A 586 -22.43 25.04 24.30
C THR A 586 -21.07 24.72 24.93
N ILE A 587 -19.98 24.86 24.15
CA ILE A 587 -18.62 24.64 24.66
C ILE A 587 -18.22 25.68 25.71
N ILE A 588 -18.78 26.89 25.63
CA ILE A 588 -18.56 27.96 26.62
C ILE A 588 -19.12 27.54 27.98
N GLY A 589 -18.29 27.69 29.01
CA GLY A 589 -18.59 27.31 30.39
C GLY A 589 -18.15 25.90 30.76
N LYS A 590 -17.79 25.05 29.78
CA LYS A 590 -17.25 23.72 30.04
C LYS A 590 -15.82 23.80 30.58
N SER A 591 -15.54 22.99 31.59
CA SER A 591 -14.18 22.72 32.06
C SER A 591 -13.65 21.45 31.39
N VAL A 592 -12.54 21.56 30.68
CA VAL A 592 -11.96 20.48 29.87
C VAL A 592 -10.49 20.27 30.16
N SER A 593 -9.97 19.09 29.82
CA SER A 593 -8.54 18.89 29.53
C SER A 593 -8.33 18.72 28.04
N LEU A 594 -7.15 19.14 27.55
CA LEU A 594 -6.73 18.92 26.17
C LEU A 594 -5.78 17.72 26.15
N GLU A 595 -6.18 16.62 25.51
CA GLU A 595 -5.33 15.45 25.28
C GLU A 595 -4.76 15.52 23.85
N PRO A 596 -3.43 15.49 23.65
CA PRO A 596 -2.87 15.41 22.31
C PRO A 596 -3.29 14.12 21.60
N PHE A 597 -3.69 14.22 20.34
CA PHE A 597 -4.26 13.11 19.56
C PHE A 597 -3.36 11.88 19.48
N ASP A 598 -2.04 12.08 19.34
CA ASP A 598 -1.03 11.02 19.22
C ASP A 598 -0.51 10.47 20.56
N GLN A 599 -0.90 11.06 21.70
CA GLN A 599 -0.44 10.65 23.03
C GLN A 599 -1.62 10.41 23.98
N PRO A 600 -2.47 9.40 23.69
CA PRO A 600 -3.61 9.07 24.53
C PRO A 600 -3.18 8.80 25.98
N GLY A 601 -3.91 9.32 26.96
CA GLY A 601 -3.57 9.24 28.38
C GLY A 601 -2.59 10.32 28.87
N LYS A 602 -2.19 11.27 28.02
CA LYS A 602 -1.51 12.51 28.43
C LYS A 602 -2.43 13.73 28.26
N VAL A 603 -2.16 14.81 28.99
CA VAL A 603 -2.93 16.06 28.92
C VAL A 603 -2.00 17.27 28.95
N VAL A 604 -2.45 18.36 28.34
CA VAL A 604 -1.80 19.67 28.41
C VAL A 604 -1.95 20.24 29.83
N SER A 605 -0.85 20.73 30.40
CA SER A 605 -0.79 21.32 31.74
C SER A 605 0.06 22.58 31.76
N HIS A 606 -0.34 23.57 32.55
CA HIS A 606 0.50 24.75 32.77
C HIS A 606 1.48 24.56 33.93
N GLN A 607 2.61 25.27 33.88
CA GLN A 607 3.63 25.28 34.94
C GLN A 607 3.57 26.53 35.84
N GLY A 608 2.52 27.34 35.67
CA GLY A 608 2.29 28.60 36.37
C GLY A 608 2.32 29.81 35.41
N PRO A 609 2.04 31.02 35.91
CA PRO A 609 2.01 32.24 35.12
C PRO A 609 3.30 32.46 34.32
N ASN A 610 3.17 32.90 33.08
CA ASN A 610 4.22 33.23 32.11
C ASN A 610 5.15 32.07 31.71
N LYS A 611 4.87 30.85 32.15
CA LYS A 611 5.58 29.63 31.73
C LYS A 611 4.84 28.89 30.62
N GLY A 612 5.61 28.20 29.77
CA GLY A 612 5.10 27.39 28.68
C GLY A 612 4.16 26.28 29.16
N LEU A 613 3.23 25.90 28.30
CA LEU A 613 2.41 24.70 28.51
C LEU A 613 3.22 23.47 28.11
N VAL A 614 3.01 22.39 28.86
CA VAL A 614 3.66 21.10 28.65
C VAL A 614 2.65 19.97 28.63
N VAL A 615 3.01 18.86 28.01
CA VAL A 615 2.20 17.64 28.03
C VAL A 615 2.68 16.74 29.18
N VAL A 616 1.76 16.29 30.03
CA VAL A 616 2.04 15.44 31.20
C VAL A 616 1.12 14.22 31.23
N SER A 617 1.51 13.16 31.92
CA SER A 617 0.62 12.00 32.14
C SER A 617 -0.66 12.41 32.86
N ASN A 618 -1.81 11.89 32.40
CA ASN A 618 -3.11 12.19 32.99
C ASN A 618 -3.22 11.72 34.46
N ALA A 619 -2.48 10.68 34.85
CA ALA A 619 -2.40 10.24 36.25
C ALA A 619 -1.76 11.29 37.18
N ASN A 620 -0.93 12.18 36.63
CA ASN A 620 -0.32 13.31 37.33
C ASN A 620 -1.06 14.62 37.08
N SER A 621 -2.22 14.57 36.40
CA SER A 621 -3.01 15.76 36.11
C SER A 621 -3.71 16.27 37.36
N GLY A 622 -3.75 17.59 37.50
CA GLY A 622 -4.47 18.28 38.56
C GLY A 622 -5.24 19.45 37.99
N ARG A 623 -5.62 20.42 38.83
CA ARG A 623 -6.29 21.64 38.37
C ARG A 623 -5.49 22.43 37.33
N ASN A 624 -4.18 22.20 37.22
CA ASN A 624 -3.32 22.84 36.22
C ASN A 624 -3.49 22.31 34.79
N SER A 625 -4.16 21.16 34.63
CA SER A 625 -4.49 20.55 33.34
C SER A 625 -5.95 20.75 32.94
N MET A 626 -6.69 21.56 33.73
CA MET A 626 -8.09 21.86 33.52
C MET A 626 -8.25 23.31 33.07
N PHE A 627 -8.93 23.49 31.95
CA PHE A 627 -9.20 24.80 31.35
C PHE A 627 -10.70 24.99 31.19
N LYS A 628 -11.21 26.16 31.58
CA LYS A 628 -12.58 26.56 31.36
C LYS A 628 -12.66 27.37 30.07
N PHE A 629 -13.51 26.94 29.13
CA PHE A 629 -13.81 27.73 27.96
C PHE A 629 -14.65 28.95 28.35
N VAL A 630 -14.19 30.14 27.99
CA VAL A 630 -14.91 31.40 28.16
C VAL A 630 -15.01 32.14 26.83
N PRO A 631 -15.95 33.07 26.65
CA PRO A 631 -16.00 33.90 25.45
C PRO A 631 -14.65 34.58 25.21
N GLY A 632 -14.22 34.64 23.96
CA GLY A 632 -12.91 35.16 23.61
C GLY A 632 -12.68 36.58 24.12
N LEU A 633 -11.50 36.80 24.71
CA LEU A 633 -11.13 38.07 25.32
C LEU A 633 -10.87 39.20 24.33
N ASP A 634 -10.91 38.92 23.02
CA ASP A 634 -10.81 39.84 21.90
C ASP A 634 -12.18 40.38 21.45
N GLY A 635 -13.27 39.93 22.09
CA GLY A 635 -14.62 40.41 21.84
C GLY A 635 -15.25 39.91 20.53
N LYS A 636 -14.62 38.98 19.82
CA LYS A 636 -15.19 38.38 18.60
C LYS A 636 -16.21 37.29 18.98
N PRO A 637 -17.35 37.17 18.26
CA PRO A 637 -18.40 36.24 18.65
C PRO A 637 -18.02 34.75 18.60
N GLU A 638 -17.13 34.37 17.68
CA GLU A 638 -16.72 32.99 17.42
C GLU A 638 -15.44 32.58 18.14
N SER A 639 -14.80 33.52 18.85
CA SER A 639 -13.55 33.24 19.56
C SER A 639 -13.82 32.74 20.98
N VAL A 640 -12.88 31.92 21.45
CA VAL A 640 -12.87 31.35 22.80
C VAL A 640 -11.53 31.62 23.46
N SER A 641 -11.54 31.75 24.78
CA SER A 641 -10.33 31.76 25.60
C SER A 641 -10.39 30.61 26.60
N LEU A 642 -9.23 30.05 26.93
CA LEU A 642 -9.10 28.92 27.85
C LEU A 642 -8.55 29.43 29.17
N GLU A 643 -9.41 29.64 30.16
CA GLU A 643 -9.04 30.07 31.51
C GLU A 643 -8.55 28.88 32.35
N SER A 644 -7.43 29.02 33.07
CA SER A 644 -6.96 27.95 33.97
C SER A 644 -7.85 27.80 35.22
N ALA A 645 -8.25 26.56 35.53
CA ALA A 645 -8.92 26.24 36.78
C ALA A 645 -7.99 26.29 38.01
N GLY A 646 -6.69 26.05 37.81
CA GLY A 646 -5.65 26.14 38.84
C GLY A 646 -5.16 27.57 39.11
N SER A 647 -5.43 28.50 38.20
CA SER A 647 -5.02 29.91 38.32
C SER A 647 -6.07 30.83 37.67
N PRO A 648 -7.20 31.09 38.35
CA PRO A 648 -8.27 31.95 37.84
C PRO A 648 -7.76 33.33 37.43
N GLY A 649 -8.27 33.88 36.33
CA GLY A 649 -7.77 35.12 35.72
C GLY A 649 -6.52 34.95 34.84
N CYS A 650 -6.03 33.72 34.65
CA CYS A 650 -4.96 33.39 33.73
C CYS A 650 -5.45 32.49 32.60
N TYR A 651 -4.98 32.75 31.39
CA TYR A 651 -5.50 32.17 30.15
C TYR A 651 -4.37 31.55 29.32
N VAL A 652 -4.69 30.52 28.53
CA VAL A 652 -3.81 30.05 27.46
C VAL A 652 -3.63 31.16 26.43
N GLY A 653 -2.40 31.51 26.11
CA GLY A 653 -2.08 32.53 25.12
C GLY A 653 -0.73 32.30 24.44
N ALA A 654 -0.56 32.91 23.27
CA ALA A 654 0.68 32.84 22.50
C ALA A 654 1.51 34.11 22.69
N VAL A 655 2.80 33.96 23.02
CA VAL A 655 3.77 35.06 23.12
C VAL A 655 5.09 34.61 22.49
N ASN A 656 5.56 35.36 21.48
CA ASN A 656 6.78 35.06 20.70
C ASN A 656 6.79 33.60 20.16
N GLY A 657 5.66 33.13 19.64
CA GLY A 657 5.51 31.76 19.10
C GLY A 657 5.36 30.64 20.13
N GLY A 658 5.67 30.88 21.41
CA GLY A 658 5.46 29.90 22.48
C GLY A 658 4.07 30.04 23.14
N VAL A 659 3.37 28.93 23.33
CA VAL A 659 2.06 28.90 24.01
C VAL A 659 2.28 28.72 25.51
N ARG A 660 1.71 29.62 26.30
CA ARG A 660 1.96 29.75 27.73
C ARG A 660 0.71 30.21 28.47
N LEU A 661 0.77 30.16 29.81
CA LEU A 661 -0.27 30.73 30.64
C LEU A 661 -0.02 32.25 30.84
N VAL A 662 -0.94 33.10 30.42
CA VAL A 662 -0.86 34.56 30.49
C VAL A 662 -1.93 35.09 31.46
N CYS A 663 -1.53 35.81 32.50
CA CYS A 663 -2.45 36.39 33.48
C CYS A 663 -2.72 37.86 33.17
N ARG A 664 -3.98 38.30 33.23
CA ARG A 664 -4.28 39.74 33.13
C ARG A 664 -3.78 40.45 34.38
N ALA A 665 -2.79 41.32 34.24
CA ALA A 665 -2.59 42.40 35.19
C ALA A 665 -3.71 43.43 34.97
N VAL A 666 -4.33 43.90 36.05
CA VAL A 666 -5.29 45.01 35.99
C VAL A 666 -4.53 46.25 35.50
N GLY A 667 -4.66 46.58 34.21
CA GLY A 667 -4.22 47.87 33.65
C GLY A 667 -2.98 47.92 32.75
N SER A 668 -2.33 46.81 32.38
CA SER A 668 -1.21 46.84 31.41
C SER A 668 -1.56 46.11 30.11
N GLY A 669 -1.45 46.82 28.98
CA GLY A 669 -1.67 46.30 27.63
C GLY A 669 -0.54 45.38 27.15
N GLU A 670 -0.35 44.24 27.80
CA GLU A 670 0.60 43.22 27.33
C GLU A 670 0.01 42.43 26.15
N ASN A 671 0.74 42.48 25.03
CA ASN A 671 0.46 41.91 23.70
C ASN A 671 0.56 40.37 23.67
N GLY A 672 -0.32 39.66 24.36
CA GLY A 672 -0.53 38.22 24.17
C GLY A 672 -1.83 37.94 23.44
N LEU A 673 -1.80 37.18 22.34
CA LEU A 673 -3.03 36.72 21.69
C LEU A 673 -3.61 35.56 22.54
N VAL A 674 -4.71 35.83 23.25
CA VAL A 674 -5.32 34.94 24.26
C VAL A 674 -6.66 34.35 23.82
N SER A 675 -7.03 34.56 22.55
CA SER A 675 -8.28 34.06 21.96
C SER A 675 -7.98 33.18 20.75
N PHE A 676 -8.77 32.11 20.61
CA PHE A 676 -8.68 31.13 19.53
C PHE A 676 -10.06 30.93 18.89
N VAL A 677 -10.08 30.54 17.63
CA VAL A 677 -11.25 29.96 16.98
C VAL A 677 -11.10 28.45 17.06
N LEU A 678 -12.17 27.75 17.43
CA LEU A 678 -12.18 26.29 17.42
C LEU A 678 -12.49 25.79 16.02
N SER A 679 -11.58 25.01 15.46
CA SER A 679 -11.85 24.17 14.30
C SER A 679 -12.05 22.72 14.77
N GLY A 680 -12.73 21.90 13.96
CA GLY A 680 -12.63 20.44 14.10
C GLY A 680 -11.18 19.99 13.99
N GLY A 681 -10.86 18.85 14.59
CA GLY A 681 -9.52 18.27 14.53
C GLY A 681 -9.02 18.13 13.10
N LEU A 682 -7.73 18.43 12.88
CA LEU A 682 -7.09 18.27 11.56
C LEU A 682 -6.73 16.81 11.25
N SER A 683 -6.76 15.95 12.26
CA SER A 683 -6.65 14.50 12.17
C SER A 683 -7.86 13.84 12.80
N GLU A 684 -8.18 12.62 12.35
CA GLU A 684 -9.31 11.84 12.86
C GLU A 684 -8.86 10.41 13.19
N TYR A 685 -9.49 9.81 14.20
CA TYR A 685 -9.30 8.39 14.50
C TYR A 685 -9.88 7.55 13.36
N HIS A 686 -9.08 6.59 12.87
CA HIS A 686 -9.55 5.58 11.94
C HIS A 686 -10.64 4.71 12.61
N PRO A 687 -11.65 4.19 11.88
CA PRO A 687 -12.65 3.27 12.43
C PRO A 687 -12.07 2.04 13.17
N MET A 688 -10.85 1.64 12.80
CA MET A 688 -10.07 0.56 13.41
C MET A 688 -8.92 1.08 14.29
N SER A 689 -9.14 2.17 15.02
CA SER A 689 -8.14 2.71 15.95
C SER A 689 -8.21 2.06 17.34
N PHE A 690 -7.05 1.88 17.96
CA PHE A 690 -6.87 1.37 19.32
C PHE A 690 -5.87 2.23 20.09
N VAL A 691 -5.93 2.20 21.41
CA VAL A 691 -4.86 2.69 22.29
C VAL A 691 -4.09 1.49 22.81
N ALA A 692 -2.76 1.48 22.67
CA ALA A 692 -1.90 0.49 23.30
C ALA A 692 -1.04 1.13 24.40
N GLU A 693 -0.94 0.49 25.56
CA GLU A 693 -0.10 0.97 26.65
C GLU A 693 1.39 0.78 26.35
N GLY A 694 2.17 1.85 26.51
CA GLY A 694 3.62 1.84 26.33
C GLY A 694 4.38 2.18 27.60
N GLU A 695 5.68 1.88 27.65
CA GLU A 695 6.48 2.12 28.85
C GLU A 695 6.66 3.61 29.16
N LYS A 696 6.81 4.45 28.12
CA LYS A 696 6.97 5.91 28.25
C LYS A 696 5.70 6.68 27.91
N GLN A 697 4.97 6.22 26.91
CA GLN A 697 3.70 6.80 26.47
C GLN A 697 2.83 5.74 25.80
N ASN A 698 1.53 5.95 25.79
CA ASN A 698 0.63 5.08 25.03
C ASN A 698 0.70 5.42 23.54
N PHE A 699 0.36 4.44 22.71
CA PHE A 699 0.36 4.54 21.25
C PHE A 699 -1.07 4.61 20.73
N LEU A 700 -1.33 5.55 19.82
CA LEU A 700 -2.50 5.46 18.94
C LEU A 700 -2.18 4.48 17.80
N LEU A 701 -2.77 3.29 17.87
CA LEU A 701 -2.67 2.27 16.83
C LEU A 701 -3.73 2.48 15.74
N GLN A 702 -3.35 2.35 14.48
CA GLN A 702 -4.25 2.39 13.33
C GLN A 702 -3.67 1.68 12.09
N PRO A 703 -4.49 1.33 11.08
CA PRO A 703 -3.99 0.66 9.88
C PRO A 703 -2.96 1.49 9.08
N LEU A 704 -1.87 0.84 8.65
CA LEU A 704 -0.77 1.48 7.92
C LEU A 704 -1.19 2.18 6.62
N PHE A 705 -2.18 1.61 5.90
CA PHE A 705 -2.61 2.16 4.62
C PHE A 705 -3.28 3.54 4.77
N GLY A 706 -3.74 3.90 5.97
CA GLY A 706 -4.36 5.20 6.25
C GLY A 706 -3.36 6.36 6.38
N LEU A 707 -2.08 6.06 6.65
CA LEU A 707 -1.06 7.07 6.89
C LEU A 707 -0.47 7.65 5.61
N ARG A 708 -0.10 8.93 5.66
CA ARG A 708 0.63 9.69 4.66
C ARG A 708 2.00 10.10 5.19
N ASP A 709 2.14 11.30 5.75
CA ASP A 709 3.43 11.86 6.17
C ASP A 709 3.65 11.74 7.68
N GLU A 710 2.68 11.20 8.42
CA GLU A 710 2.78 10.95 9.86
C GLU A 710 3.97 10.02 10.19
N SER A 711 4.57 10.23 11.36
CA SER A 711 5.59 9.33 11.92
C SER A 711 4.93 8.16 12.64
N TYR A 712 5.42 6.95 12.40
CA TYR A 712 4.85 5.73 12.96
C TYR A 712 5.89 4.65 13.26
N THR A 713 5.45 3.66 14.02
CA THR A 713 6.19 2.45 14.37
C THR A 713 5.37 1.22 14.01
N ALA A 714 5.93 0.33 13.18
CA ALA A 714 5.26 -0.87 12.70
C ALA A 714 5.55 -2.14 13.52
N TYR A 715 6.72 -2.17 14.16
CA TYR A 715 7.16 -3.25 15.04
C TYR A 715 7.43 -2.70 16.42
N PHE A 716 6.98 -3.42 17.44
CA PHE A 716 7.11 -3.03 18.83
C PHE A 716 7.96 -4.02 19.59
N ASN A 717 8.69 -3.51 20.58
CA ASN A 717 9.35 -4.33 21.58
C ASN A 717 8.36 -4.64 22.71
N PHE A 718 8.03 -5.92 22.89
CA PHE A 718 7.10 -6.37 23.93
C PHE A 718 7.75 -6.57 25.31
N GLY A 719 9.05 -6.29 25.46
CA GLY A 719 9.81 -6.70 26.64
C GLY A 719 10.01 -8.22 26.71
N VAL A 720 10.91 -8.66 27.60
CA VAL A 720 11.16 -10.09 27.89
C VAL A 720 10.62 -10.45 29.25
#